data_AF-A0A437A007-F1
#
_entry.id   AF-A0A437A007-F1
#
_cell.length_a   1.000
_cell.length_b   1.000
_cell.length_c   1.000
_cell.angle_alpha   90.00
_cell.angle_beta   90.00
_cell.angle_gamma   90.00
#
_symmetry.space_group_name_H-M   'P 1'
#
loop_
_entity.id
_entity.type
_entity.pdbx_description
1 polymer ?
#
loop_
_entity_poly.entity_id
_entity_poly.type
_entity_poly.pdbx_seq_one_letter_code
_entity_poly.pdbx_strand_id
1 'polypeptide(L)'
;MFKGGWFSGSRAASPAPAPALTRDTGSSISLNGLDEQAEIILVMRAMDHVMNDNLEAAEAELEAGGSLWHKLGQGAVGFIRSAAGFEQAVMKEASDSLAAAETAAYTAQRHATRSPRSTSSYPAGTEFALATAESQLMSAVIGVLSESIVEAMKSFYKMRNAFKTLEGTTGSLGDEERRLLAVPGGGSHAEGKGEPEFKNAVDEYIESGGNLCYGTLLLFIGMIPPAMSRLLSILGFHGDRRKGLEHLWESAEMMNSHGALAAMILLVYYQMLQFCDIVETDPAKGGMPREKCEKLLFAYRDKYGDSPMWVLEEARLCTQKKEVEKAIELLEFERKPQMKQIEAICVFEKALNLMCLHHYEKAAQTFLHLVDLNSWSDAMYCYIAGSCYVELYRSSVIEGNTKKSEEWAKKAEELFLKVATHLGKKKFMARALPLETFTDRKVKKWQRFAKERKCTLAEAVGVSPLEEMIYMWNGFTRMNDELIALSLKNLEWQPPAEEGEKPKSCITELDEKVVQSFLKGVIARHQGEYAKAKEIFEKEVVSVDKPKLKEENWVLPSTHYEIAVVVWNESGVKESKAINEYLTKCASWEAYELDNRLGLRASMGLDVLKHAARAVRDLLKSSIATSPSSPNPPHLTDSPRLVQKLAIDIQTPPIASLARNVMFISQAIDSSSSPVPSSGVLLTCQQLHQHPSSTAYRKHRSSTQRLHLRCSGIVRYKYTVTTTSGAKGPFAKMSDLLMSRRSYTTAKGLFKAEKHVIPAFPIREHPRGTWTDDDRLELMVNQYKPVNNPEPKAGDLTLIVAHANGFHKELYEPFFEYLLEDYEKRGAKLRNIWIADMHNQGESGVLNEKKLGGDVGWFDHSRDVLSLIMQFPKDIVQPIAGIGHSMGGAQLFRASHMHPTLFTCVIGVDPVIAPEAAFPASANPAAMSAKRRDIWPSIEDATKFFRSRPFYQCWDPVVLDLHMKYGLRKVPTAIYPDPSKVEGGANAVTLTTTKHQEVFTFWRTSQQDRKDPKEMFALLDQMKVPVCYIQGETSVINWGNNNELKMEVTPKPCEMHIIKDCGHLVPQEKPKEAAEIASEYLYRQVKIWGKKVEEYKDAWPSTMTISPRYFEPRARESKI
;
A
#
# COMPACT_ATOMS: atom_id res chain seq x y z
N MET A 1 -23.73 26.52 35.75
CA MET A 1 -24.39 25.75 36.83
C MET A 1 -25.82 25.47 36.40
N PHE A 2 -26.35 24.32 36.82
CA PHE A 2 -27.68 23.75 36.61
C PHE A 2 -27.87 22.76 35.45
N LYS A 3 -27.64 21.49 35.84
CA LYS A 3 -28.36 20.27 35.45
C LYS A 3 -29.86 20.38 35.78
N GLY A 4 -30.71 19.60 35.11
CA GLY A 4 -32.01 19.17 35.64
C GLY A 4 -32.99 18.69 34.55
N GLY A 5 -33.54 17.48 34.70
CA GLY A 5 -34.56 16.90 33.81
C GLY A 5 -36.00 17.02 34.33
N TRP A 6 -36.90 16.34 33.58
CA TRP A 6 -38.35 16.09 33.78
C TRP A 6 -39.25 17.27 33.34
N PHE A 7 -40.31 17.12 32.52
CA PHE A 7 -41.46 16.21 32.62
C PHE A 7 -42.27 16.03 31.30
N SER A 8 -42.90 14.84 31.21
CA SER A 8 -44.16 14.41 30.58
C SER A 8 -45.03 15.33 29.68
N GLY A 9 -45.41 14.77 28.51
CA GLY A 9 -46.80 14.41 28.20
C GLY A 9 -47.72 15.47 27.59
N SER A 10 -47.96 15.38 26.27
CA SER A 10 -49.29 15.61 25.69
C SER A 10 -49.49 14.74 24.45
N ARG A 11 -50.57 13.95 24.43
CA ARG A 11 -51.06 13.19 23.27
C ARG A 11 -51.59 14.19 22.24
N ALA A 12 -51.12 14.11 21.00
CA ALA A 12 -51.78 14.69 19.83
C ALA A 12 -52.12 13.56 18.83
N ALA A 13 -53.25 13.72 18.14
CA ALA A 13 -54.05 12.69 17.51
C ALA A 13 -53.39 11.97 16.31
N SER A 14 -53.70 10.68 16.16
CA SER A 14 -53.35 9.84 15.01
C SER A 14 -54.00 10.35 13.72
N PRO A 15 -53.26 10.51 12.60
CA PRO A 15 -53.85 10.55 11.27
C PRO A 15 -54.17 9.13 10.78
N ALA A 16 -55.25 9.01 10.01
CA ALA A 16 -55.85 7.77 9.53
C ALA A 16 -54.91 6.90 8.65
N PRO A 17 -55.09 5.56 8.64
CA PRO A 17 -54.32 4.69 7.75
C PRO A 17 -54.74 4.87 6.28
N ALA A 18 -53.75 4.98 5.40
CA ALA A 18 -53.88 4.99 3.94
C ALA A 18 -54.30 3.60 3.40
N PRO A 19 -54.87 3.51 2.17
CA PRO A 19 -55.77 2.43 1.78
C PRO A 19 -55.05 1.10 1.51
N ALA A 20 -55.73 0.00 1.86
CA ALA A 20 -55.27 -1.36 1.60
C ALA A 20 -55.20 -1.64 0.09
N LEU A 21 -54.00 -1.98 -0.40
CA LEU A 21 -53.77 -2.50 -1.74
C LEU A 21 -54.43 -3.88 -1.88
N THR A 22 -55.28 -3.98 -2.90
CA THR A 22 -56.01 -5.17 -3.30
C THR A 22 -55.07 -6.30 -3.72
N ARG A 23 -55.29 -7.49 -3.14
CA ARG A 23 -54.67 -8.75 -3.54
C ARG A 23 -55.09 -9.11 -4.97
N ASP A 24 -54.13 -9.17 -5.87
CA ASP A 24 -54.21 -10.03 -7.05
C ASP A 24 -53.02 -11.01 -7.08
N THR A 25 -53.20 -12.07 -7.84
CA THR A 25 -52.83 -13.45 -7.54
C THR A 25 -51.40 -13.86 -7.97
N GLY A 26 -50.68 -14.60 -7.11
CA GLY A 26 -49.71 -15.60 -7.60
C GLY A 26 -48.24 -15.59 -7.14
N SER A 27 -47.86 -15.35 -5.87
CA SER A 27 -46.66 -15.96 -5.27
C SER A 27 -46.74 -15.93 -3.73
N SER A 28 -46.34 -17.01 -3.06
CA SER A 28 -46.45 -17.13 -1.60
C SER A 28 -45.28 -16.42 -0.90
N ILE A 29 -45.36 -15.11 -0.71
CA ILE A 29 -44.41 -14.33 0.11
C ILE A 29 -44.76 -14.53 1.60
N SER A 30 -43.77 -14.84 2.45
CA SER A 30 -43.97 -14.99 3.90
C SER A 30 -44.16 -13.64 4.59
N LEU A 31 -44.96 -13.57 5.66
CA LEU A 31 -45.21 -12.35 6.47
C LEU A 31 -43.93 -11.57 6.82
N ASN A 32 -42.87 -12.25 7.27
CA ASN A 32 -41.58 -11.62 7.60
C ASN A 32 -40.93 -10.88 6.41
N GLY A 33 -41.24 -11.26 5.17
CA GLY A 33 -40.71 -10.64 3.96
C GLY A 33 -41.45 -9.37 3.53
N LEU A 34 -42.72 -9.24 3.92
CA LEU A 34 -43.49 -8.00 3.72
C LEU A 34 -43.04 -6.93 4.72
N ASP A 35 -42.74 -7.34 5.96
CA ASP A 35 -42.21 -6.44 6.98
C ASP A 35 -40.83 -5.89 6.56
N GLU A 36 -39.94 -6.74 6.03
CA GLU A 36 -38.63 -6.34 5.51
C GLU A 36 -38.72 -5.31 4.37
N GLN A 37 -39.58 -5.55 3.38
CA GLN A 37 -39.79 -4.59 2.28
C GLN A 37 -40.29 -3.24 2.78
N ALA A 38 -41.25 -3.24 3.71
CA ALA A 38 -41.77 -2.02 4.29
C ALA A 38 -40.69 -1.23 5.06
N GLU A 39 -39.81 -1.92 5.78
CA GLU A 39 -38.69 -1.30 6.50
C GLU A 39 -37.65 -0.69 5.56
N ILE A 40 -37.30 -1.37 4.46
CA ILE A 40 -36.37 -0.84 3.43
C ILE A 40 -36.95 0.42 2.79
N ILE A 41 -38.23 0.40 2.38
CA ILE A 41 -38.92 1.56 1.79
C ILE A 41 -38.87 2.76 2.75
N LEU A 42 -39.13 2.54 4.04
CA LEU A 42 -39.11 3.59 5.04
C LEU A 42 -37.72 4.21 5.19
N VAL A 43 -36.68 3.38 5.26
CA VAL A 43 -35.29 3.85 5.37
C VAL A 43 -34.85 4.58 4.10
N MET A 44 -35.19 4.08 2.91
CA MET A 44 -34.89 4.76 1.65
C MET A 44 -35.57 6.13 1.56
N ARG A 45 -36.81 6.25 2.06
CA ARG A 45 -37.52 7.53 2.18
C ARG A 45 -36.87 8.46 3.20
N ALA A 46 -36.42 7.94 4.33
CA ALA A 46 -35.64 8.72 5.30
C ALA A 46 -34.36 9.26 4.68
N MET A 47 -33.67 8.47 3.84
CA MET A 47 -32.50 8.94 3.10
C MET A 47 -32.86 9.97 2.02
N ASP A 48 -34.03 9.90 1.39
CA ASP A 48 -34.53 10.96 0.51
C ASP A 48 -34.74 12.29 1.25
N HIS A 49 -35.21 12.26 2.50
CA HIS A 49 -35.25 13.46 3.35
C HIS A 49 -33.85 14.03 3.60
N VAL A 50 -32.84 13.19 3.81
CA VAL A 50 -31.42 13.63 3.94
C VAL A 50 -30.97 14.33 2.66
N MET A 51 -31.23 13.73 1.49
CA MET A 51 -30.87 14.31 0.19
C MET A 51 -31.62 15.63 -0.10
N ASN A 52 -32.72 15.88 0.61
CA ASN A 52 -33.48 17.12 0.57
C ASN A 52 -33.18 18.10 1.73
N ASP A 53 -32.08 17.89 2.48
CA ASP A 53 -31.69 18.70 3.66
C ASP A 53 -32.80 18.80 4.72
N ASN A 54 -33.54 17.70 4.92
CA ASN A 54 -34.58 17.55 5.93
C ASN A 54 -34.19 16.49 6.98
N LEU A 55 -33.14 16.78 7.75
CA LEU A 55 -32.63 15.84 8.75
C LEU A 55 -33.63 15.54 9.86
N GLU A 56 -34.42 16.53 10.30
CA GLU A 56 -35.41 16.31 11.37
C GLU A 56 -36.44 15.25 10.97
N ALA A 57 -36.93 15.28 9.72
CA ALA A 57 -37.84 14.26 9.22
C ALA A 57 -37.14 12.91 9.04
N ALA A 58 -35.91 12.90 8.54
CA ALA A 58 -35.12 11.66 8.41
C ALA A 58 -34.92 10.98 9.76
N GLU A 59 -34.50 11.72 10.79
CA GLU A 59 -34.27 11.22 12.15
C GLU A 59 -35.57 10.75 12.79
N ALA A 60 -36.67 11.52 12.67
CA ALA A 60 -37.97 11.12 13.20
C ALA A 60 -38.48 9.81 12.60
N GLU A 61 -38.26 9.59 11.30
CA GLU A 61 -38.61 8.33 10.64
C GLU A 61 -37.71 7.17 11.08
N LEU A 62 -36.40 7.41 11.23
CA LEU A 62 -35.45 6.37 11.64
C LEU A 62 -35.54 5.99 13.12
N GLU A 63 -35.93 6.91 14.00
CA GLU A 63 -36.14 6.65 15.44
C GLU A 63 -37.43 5.86 15.71
N ALA A 64 -38.37 5.84 14.76
CA ALA A 64 -39.64 5.14 14.90
C ALA A 64 -39.51 3.61 14.86
N GLY A 65 -38.35 3.07 14.46
CA GLY A 65 -38.10 1.64 14.35
C GLY A 65 -36.72 1.20 14.85
N GLY A 66 -36.58 -0.10 15.14
CA GLY A 66 -35.37 -0.69 15.73
C GLY A 66 -34.74 -1.81 14.91
N SER A 67 -35.17 -1.99 13.66
CA SER A 67 -34.68 -3.05 12.79
C SER A 67 -33.25 -2.81 12.30
N LEU A 68 -32.67 -3.79 11.61
CA LEU A 68 -31.32 -3.61 11.07
C LEU A 68 -31.26 -2.45 10.06
N TRP A 69 -32.32 -2.25 9.28
CA TRP A 69 -32.42 -1.20 8.27
C TRP A 69 -32.46 0.17 8.92
N HIS A 70 -33.19 0.32 10.03
CA HIS A 70 -33.19 1.57 10.81
C HIS A 70 -31.81 1.87 11.38
N LYS A 71 -31.09 0.87 11.90
CA LYS A 71 -29.70 1.04 12.39
C LYS A 71 -28.75 1.42 11.26
N LEU A 72 -28.90 0.82 10.09
CA LEU A 72 -28.11 1.16 8.91
C LEU A 72 -28.37 2.61 8.48
N GLY A 73 -29.64 3.03 8.41
CA GLY A 73 -30.04 4.40 8.12
C GLY A 73 -29.49 5.41 9.14
N GLN A 74 -29.60 5.12 10.44
CA GLN A 74 -29.02 5.95 11.51
C GLN A 74 -27.49 6.05 11.37
N GLY A 75 -26.83 4.93 11.08
CA GLY A 75 -25.39 4.89 10.79
C GLY A 75 -25.01 5.73 9.57
N ALA A 76 -25.81 5.69 8.51
CA ALA A 76 -25.60 6.46 7.29
C ALA A 76 -25.80 7.97 7.51
N VAL A 77 -26.85 8.38 8.24
CA VAL A 77 -27.05 9.79 8.63
C VAL A 77 -25.88 10.28 9.48
N GLY A 78 -25.48 9.50 10.49
CA GLY A 78 -24.32 9.81 11.32
C GLY A 78 -23.02 9.90 10.50
N PHE A 79 -22.84 9.01 9.53
CA PHE A 79 -21.72 9.03 8.60
C PHE A 79 -21.69 10.32 7.77
N ILE A 80 -22.81 10.70 7.13
CA ILE A 80 -22.89 11.93 6.33
C ILE A 80 -22.57 13.17 7.18
N ARG A 81 -23.15 13.25 8.39
CA ARG A 81 -22.89 14.36 9.34
C ARG A 81 -21.42 14.42 9.77
N SER A 82 -20.83 13.28 10.11
CA SER A 82 -19.44 13.21 10.59
C SER A 82 -18.40 13.44 9.49
N ALA A 83 -18.61 12.85 8.30
CA ALA A 83 -17.70 12.97 7.16
C ALA A 83 -17.66 14.40 6.61
N ALA A 84 -18.79 15.10 6.60
CA ALA A 84 -18.85 16.48 6.11
C ALA A 84 -18.29 17.51 7.13
N GLY A 85 -18.28 17.19 8.44
CA GLY A 85 -17.93 18.14 9.51
C GLY A 85 -16.54 17.98 10.12
N PHE A 86 -15.87 16.84 9.92
CA PHE A 86 -14.62 16.49 10.60
C PHE A 86 -14.70 16.56 12.15
N GLU A 87 -15.89 16.36 12.71
CA GLU A 87 -16.15 16.48 14.15
C GLU A 87 -15.91 15.15 14.86
N GLN A 88 -14.84 15.07 15.67
CA GLN A 88 -14.42 13.83 16.35
C GLN A 88 -15.52 13.22 17.23
N ALA A 89 -16.36 14.05 17.87
CA ALA A 89 -17.46 13.55 18.70
C ALA A 89 -18.56 12.85 17.86
N VAL A 90 -18.89 13.43 16.70
CA VAL A 90 -19.90 12.90 15.77
C VAL A 90 -19.36 11.66 15.04
N MET A 91 -18.06 11.63 14.72
CA MET A 91 -17.41 10.44 14.14
C MET A 91 -17.51 9.21 15.04
N LYS A 92 -17.39 9.38 16.35
CA LYS A 92 -17.51 8.27 17.30
C LYS A 92 -18.93 7.70 17.31
N GLU A 93 -19.94 8.56 17.40
CA GLU A 93 -21.35 8.17 17.39
C GLU A 93 -21.72 7.44 16.08
N ALA A 94 -21.29 7.98 14.94
CA ALA A 94 -21.46 7.34 13.64
C ALA A 94 -20.79 5.96 13.59
N SER A 95 -19.56 5.83 14.10
CA SER A 95 -18.84 4.56 14.16
C SER A 95 -19.55 3.51 15.02
N ASP A 96 -20.08 3.90 16.18
CA ASP A 96 -20.80 2.99 17.09
C ASP A 96 -22.11 2.51 16.44
N SER A 97 -22.85 3.41 15.78
CA SER A 97 -24.08 3.08 15.05
C SER A 97 -23.83 2.13 13.87
N LEU A 98 -22.80 2.41 13.06
CA LEU A 98 -22.40 1.54 11.95
C LEU A 98 -21.92 0.15 12.41
N ALA A 99 -21.23 0.06 13.56
CA ALA A 99 -20.84 -1.23 14.13
C ALA A 99 -22.06 -2.06 14.58
N ALA A 100 -23.10 -1.40 15.11
CA ALA A 100 -24.35 -2.06 15.46
C ALA A 100 -25.12 -2.54 14.22
N ALA A 101 -25.15 -1.75 13.14
CA ALA A 101 -25.71 -2.13 11.85
C ALA A 101 -24.95 -3.32 11.23
N GLU A 102 -23.61 -3.26 11.19
CA GLU A 102 -22.73 -4.34 10.69
C GLU A 102 -23.01 -5.67 11.42
N THR A 103 -23.10 -5.63 12.75
CA THR A 103 -23.35 -6.81 13.57
C THR A 103 -24.75 -7.40 13.32
N ALA A 104 -25.77 -6.54 13.19
CA ALA A 104 -27.13 -6.95 12.91
C ALA A 104 -27.27 -7.58 11.52
N ALA A 105 -26.69 -6.93 10.49
CA ALA A 105 -26.70 -7.41 9.12
C ALA A 105 -25.95 -8.76 8.99
N TYR A 106 -24.76 -8.89 9.58
CA TYR A 106 -24.01 -10.15 9.57
C TYR A 106 -24.78 -11.31 10.24
N THR A 107 -25.51 -11.03 11.33
CA THR A 107 -26.33 -12.02 12.02
C THR A 107 -27.52 -12.45 11.16
N ALA A 108 -28.21 -11.48 10.52
CA ALA A 108 -29.33 -11.73 9.61
C ALA A 108 -28.90 -12.56 8.39
N GLN A 109 -27.74 -12.22 7.80
CA GLN A 109 -27.14 -12.96 6.69
C GLN A 109 -26.95 -14.44 7.02
N ARG A 110 -26.32 -14.76 8.17
CA ARG A 110 -26.09 -16.14 8.59
C ARG A 110 -27.38 -16.92 8.84
N HIS A 111 -28.44 -16.23 9.25
CA HIS A 111 -29.76 -16.85 9.43
C HIS A 111 -30.42 -17.16 8.08
N ALA A 112 -30.39 -16.21 7.14
CA ALA A 112 -30.94 -16.37 5.80
C ALA A 112 -30.28 -17.52 5.02
N THR A 113 -28.95 -17.69 5.12
CA THR A 113 -28.23 -18.81 4.47
C THR A 113 -28.64 -20.19 5.00
N ARG A 114 -29.16 -20.27 6.24
CA ARG A 114 -29.59 -21.53 6.87
C ARG A 114 -31.05 -21.88 6.58
N SER A 115 -31.86 -20.91 6.15
CA SER A 115 -33.28 -21.08 5.84
C SER A 115 -33.60 -20.36 4.53
N PRO A 116 -33.40 -20.99 3.36
CA PRO A 116 -33.45 -20.33 2.05
C PRO A 116 -34.89 -20.05 1.60
N ARG A 117 -35.58 -19.12 2.27
CA ARG A 117 -36.76 -18.43 1.74
C ARG A 117 -36.26 -17.08 1.25
N SER A 118 -36.27 -16.86 -0.06
CA SER A 118 -35.90 -15.57 -0.65
C SER A 118 -37.15 -14.71 -0.86
N THR A 119 -37.04 -13.44 -0.52
CA THR A 119 -38.02 -12.36 -0.78
C THR A 119 -37.63 -11.53 -2.00
N SER A 120 -36.43 -11.77 -2.54
CA SER A 120 -35.82 -11.09 -3.69
C SER A 120 -35.59 -12.05 -4.85
N SER A 121 -35.35 -11.50 -6.05
CA SER A 121 -34.92 -12.30 -7.21
C SER A 121 -33.47 -12.82 -7.07
N TYR A 122 -32.72 -12.21 -6.16
CA TYR A 122 -31.35 -12.55 -5.80
C TYR A 122 -31.28 -13.73 -4.81
N PRO A 123 -30.09 -14.36 -4.65
CA PRO A 123 -29.89 -15.39 -3.64
C PRO A 123 -30.21 -14.88 -2.23
N ALA A 124 -30.90 -15.69 -1.42
CA ALA A 124 -31.30 -15.31 -0.07
C ALA A 124 -30.10 -14.85 0.79
N GLY A 125 -30.23 -13.68 1.42
CA GLY A 125 -29.17 -13.07 2.24
C GLY A 125 -28.24 -12.11 1.49
N THR A 126 -28.51 -11.82 0.21
CA THR A 126 -27.74 -10.84 -0.58
C THR A 126 -27.92 -9.42 -0.03
N GLU A 127 -29.15 -9.07 0.35
CA GLU A 127 -29.53 -7.80 0.97
C GLU A 127 -28.77 -7.54 2.28
N PHE A 128 -28.61 -8.56 3.13
CA PHE A 128 -27.83 -8.44 4.38
C PHE A 128 -26.32 -8.39 4.12
N ALA A 129 -25.84 -9.04 3.05
CA ALA A 129 -24.45 -8.96 2.62
C ALA A 129 -24.12 -7.52 2.18
N LEU A 130 -25.01 -6.90 1.41
CA LEU A 130 -24.88 -5.51 0.97
C LEU A 130 -24.89 -4.54 2.17
N ALA A 131 -25.85 -4.67 3.09
CA ALA A 131 -25.90 -3.86 4.31
C ALA A 131 -24.61 -3.97 5.17
N THR A 132 -24.01 -5.16 5.20
CA THR A 132 -22.71 -5.39 5.86
C THR A 132 -21.59 -4.64 5.14
N ALA A 133 -21.55 -4.72 3.81
CA ALA A 133 -20.55 -4.02 3.01
C ALA A 133 -20.68 -2.49 3.11
N GLU A 134 -21.90 -1.95 3.05
CA GLU A 134 -22.20 -0.53 3.24
C GLU A 134 -21.70 -0.03 4.60
N SER A 135 -22.02 -0.75 5.67
CA SER A 135 -21.57 -0.42 7.02
C SER A 135 -20.04 -0.43 7.14
N GLN A 136 -19.38 -1.40 6.50
CA GLN A 136 -17.92 -1.52 6.48
C GLN A 136 -17.24 -0.39 5.71
N LEU A 137 -17.83 0.03 4.58
CA LEU A 137 -17.31 1.14 3.77
C LEU A 137 -17.41 2.46 4.52
N MET A 138 -18.58 2.79 5.07
CA MET A 138 -18.76 4.00 5.86
C MET A 138 -17.84 4.02 7.08
N SER A 139 -17.71 2.87 7.78
CA SER A 139 -16.77 2.71 8.89
C SER A 139 -15.31 2.93 8.47
N ALA A 140 -14.92 2.42 7.30
CA ALA A 140 -13.56 2.55 6.79
C ALA A 140 -13.22 4.01 6.48
N VAL A 141 -14.17 4.77 5.91
CA VAL A 141 -13.97 6.20 5.68
C VAL A 141 -13.78 6.94 7.01
N ILE A 142 -14.66 6.71 7.99
CA ILE A 142 -14.53 7.34 9.33
C ILE A 142 -13.18 6.99 9.99
N GLY A 143 -12.77 5.72 9.94
CA GLY A 143 -11.54 5.28 10.59
C GLY A 143 -10.28 5.88 9.95
N VAL A 144 -10.25 6.10 8.63
CA VAL A 144 -9.16 6.84 7.95
C VAL A 144 -9.12 8.30 8.39
N LEU A 145 -10.27 8.92 8.68
CA LEU A 145 -10.36 10.31 9.12
C LEU A 145 -10.04 10.51 10.61
N SER A 146 -10.03 9.44 11.42
CA SER A 146 -9.95 9.48 12.88
C SER A 146 -8.56 9.82 13.48
N GLU A 147 -7.60 10.30 12.69
CA GLU A 147 -6.20 10.61 13.09
C GLU A 147 -5.39 9.46 13.74
N SER A 148 -5.96 8.24 13.81
CA SER A 148 -5.35 7.05 14.39
C SER A 148 -4.82 6.09 13.33
N ILE A 149 -3.52 5.75 13.40
CA ILE A 149 -2.88 4.78 12.49
C ILE A 149 -3.53 3.39 12.63
N VAL A 150 -3.93 3.00 13.85
CA VAL A 150 -4.58 1.72 14.12
C VAL A 150 -5.96 1.65 13.48
N GLU A 151 -6.75 2.72 13.58
CA GLU A 151 -8.07 2.79 12.96
C GLU A 151 -7.97 2.90 11.43
N ALA A 152 -6.96 3.59 10.89
CA ALA A 152 -6.68 3.58 9.47
C ALA A 152 -6.36 2.16 8.96
N MET A 153 -5.60 1.35 9.72
CA MET A 153 -5.32 -0.05 9.36
C MET A 153 -6.57 -0.94 9.38
N LYS A 154 -7.41 -0.84 10.41
CA LYS A 154 -8.71 -1.54 10.46
C LYS A 154 -9.60 -1.14 9.30
N SER A 155 -9.57 0.14 8.91
CA SER A 155 -10.32 0.68 7.78
C SER A 155 -9.92 0.04 6.46
N PHE A 156 -8.63 -0.16 6.20
CA PHE A 156 -8.17 -0.89 5.02
C PHE A 156 -8.66 -2.35 4.99
N TYR A 157 -8.75 -3.02 6.14
CA TYR A 157 -9.31 -4.37 6.23
C TYR A 157 -10.83 -4.41 6.00
N LYS A 158 -11.58 -3.46 6.58
CA LYS A 158 -13.03 -3.33 6.32
C LYS A 158 -13.31 -3.07 4.84
N MET A 159 -12.54 -2.17 4.22
CA MET A 159 -12.62 -1.90 2.79
C MET A 159 -12.31 -3.15 1.95
N ARG A 160 -11.38 -4.01 2.41
CA ARG A 160 -11.05 -5.29 1.77
C ARG A 160 -12.26 -6.22 1.74
N ASN A 161 -12.91 -6.41 2.89
CA ASN A 161 -14.04 -7.33 3.00
C ASN A 161 -15.24 -6.82 2.22
N ALA A 162 -15.54 -5.52 2.32
CA ALA A 162 -16.61 -4.90 1.56
C ALA A 162 -16.43 -5.09 0.05
N PHE A 163 -15.22 -4.89 -0.50
CA PHE A 163 -14.96 -5.11 -1.92
C PHE A 163 -15.26 -6.55 -2.35
N LYS A 164 -14.82 -7.56 -1.59
CA LYS A 164 -15.07 -8.96 -1.94
C LYS A 164 -16.56 -9.30 -1.91
N THR A 165 -17.28 -8.78 -0.93
CA THR A 165 -18.73 -8.96 -0.84
C THR A 165 -19.41 -8.32 -2.05
N LEU A 166 -19.05 -7.09 -2.39
CA LEU A 166 -19.63 -6.34 -3.51
C LEU A 166 -19.31 -6.95 -4.87
N GLU A 167 -18.10 -7.48 -5.07
CA GLU A 167 -17.74 -8.21 -6.30
C GLU A 167 -18.60 -9.46 -6.49
N GLY A 168 -18.92 -10.19 -5.41
CA GLY A 168 -19.83 -11.33 -5.45
C GLY A 168 -21.29 -10.93 -5.72
N THR A 169 -21.76 -9.85 -5.07
CA THR A 169 -23.12 -9.33 -5.28
C THR A 169 -23.31 -8.81 -6.71
N THR A 170 -22.39 -7.99 -7.21
CA THR A 170 -22.45 -7.43 -8.57
C THR A 170 -22.22 -8.48 -9.67
N GLY A 171 -21.40 -9.51 -9.42
CA GLY A 171 -21.32 -10.67 -10.29
C GLY A 171 -22.67 -11.39 -10.45
N SER A 172 -23.47 -11.42 -9.38
CA SER A 172 -24.82 -11.98 -9.41
C SER A 172 -25.81 -11.11 -10.19
N LEU A 173 -25.67 -9.78 -10.13
CA LEU A 173 -26.44 -8.83 -10.98
C LEU A 173 -26.26 -9.16 -12.47
N GLY A 174 -25.00 -9.29 -12.92
CA GLY A 174 -24.71 -9.57 -14.33
C GLY A 174 -25.12 -10.97 -14.80
N ASP A 175 -25.24 -11.95 -13.88
CA ASP A 175 -25.78 -13.27 -14.20
C ASP A 175 -27.31 -13.27 -14.31
N GLU A 176 -28.01 -12.45 -13.54
CA GLU A 176 -29.46 -12.28 -13.65
C GLU A 176 -29.85 -11.53 -14.93
N GLU A 177 -29.13 -10.47 -15.28
CA GLU A 177 -29.30 -9.76 -16.56
C GLU A 177 -29.13 -10.71 -17.75
N ARG A 178 -28.09 -11.57 -17.73
CA ARG A 178 -27.89 -12.63 -18.74
C ARG A 178 -29.03 -13.66 -18.77
N ARG A 179 -29.64 -13.99 -17.62
CA ARG A 179 -30.80 -14.91 -17.57
C ARG A 179 -32.05 -14.29 -18.16
N LEU A 180 -32.31 -13.00 -17.90
CA LEU A 180 -33.42 -12.26 -18.47
C LEU A 180 -33.28 -12.14 -20.00
N LEU A 181 -32.05 -11.89 -20.49
CA LEU A 181 -31.73 -11.83 -21.92
C LEU A 181 -31.77 -13.20 -22.63
N ALA A 182 -31.62 -14.32 -21.90
CA ALA A 182 -31.63 -15.68 -22.45
C ALA A 182 -33.04 -16.26 -22.67
N VAL A 183 -34.11 -15.55 -22.29
CA VAL A 183 -35.49 -15.95 -22.55
C VAL A 183 -35.83 -15.66 -24.02
N PRO A 184 -36.15 -16.67 -24.86
CA PRO A 184 -36.52 -16.44 -26.24
C PRO A 184 -37.91 -15.80 -26.31
N GLY A 185 -37.96 -14.48 -26.48
CA GLY A 185 -39.23 -13.73 -26.65
C GLY A 185 -39.24 -12.30 -26.12
N GLY A 186 -38.24 -11.85 -25.35
CA GLY A 186 -38.13 -10.46 -24.89
C GLY A 186 -37.45 -9.58 -25.94
N GLY A 187 -38.22 -8.67 -26.56
CA GLY A 187 -37.73 -7.75 -27.58
C GLY A 187 -36.69 -6.74 -27.07
N SER A 188 -35.98 -6.17 -28.04
CA SER A 188 -35.07 -5.02 -27.93
C SER A 188 -35.47 -3.98 -26.89
N HIS A 189 -34.57 -3.64 -25.96
CA HIS A 189 -34.60 -2.34 -25.29
C HIS A 189 -34.22 -1.26 -26.31
N ALA A 190 -35.24 -0.81 -27.05
CA ALA A 190 -35.24 0.46 -27.74
C ALA A 190 -35.62 1.55 -26.73
N GLU A 191 -34.99 2.71 -26.89
CA GLU A 191 -35.25 3.98 -26.23
C GLU A 191 -36.74 4.20 -25.90
N GLY A 192 -37.08 4.19 -24.61
CA GLY A 192 -38.44 4.43 -24.13
C GLY A 192 -38.42 4.76 -22.64
N LYS A 193 -38.78 6.02 -22.32
CA LYS A 193 -38.86 6.58 -20.97
C LYS A 193 -39.87 5.82 -20.10
N GLY A 194 -39.39 5.17 -19.05
CA GLY A 194 -40.16 4.64 -17.92
C GLY A 194 -39.21 4.45 -16.74
N GLU A 195 -39.70 4.67 -15.51
CA GLU A 195 -38.92 4.37 -14.29
C GLU A 195 -38.53 2.87 -14.29
N PRO A 196 -37.33 2.50 -13.81
CA PRO A 196 -36.95 1.09 -13.73
C PRO A 196 -37.95 0.33 -12.85
N GLU A 197 -38.65 -0.65 -13.44
CA GLU A 197 -39.71 -1.39 -12.77
C GLU A 197 -39.10 -2.57 -11.98
N PHE A 198 -38.85 -2.35 -10.69
CA PHE A 198 -38.35 -3.39 -9.78
C PHE A 198 -39.47 -4.33 -9.32
N LYS A 199 -39.19 -5.62 -9.18
CA LYS A 199 -40.19 -6.60 -8.69
C LYS A 199 -40.59 -6.36 -7.24
N ASN A 200 -39.70 -5.81 -6.42
CA ASN A 200 -39.92 -5.47 -5.02
C ASN A 200 -38.81 -4.51 -4.50
N ALA A 201 -39.01 -3.94 -3.31
CA ALA A 201 -38.07 -2.98 -2.72
C ALA A 201 -36.69 -3.57 -2.32
N VAL A 202 -36.60 -4.89 -2.10
CA VAL A 202 -35.31 -5.55 -1.82
C VAL A 202 -34.45 -5.60 -3.08
N ASP A 203 -35.05 -5.90 -4.24
CA ASP A 203 -34.35 -5.90 -5.54
C ASP A 203 -33.84 -4.48 -5.87
N GLU A 204 -34.67 -3.46 -5.66
CA GLU A 204 -34.27 -2.05 -5.82
C GLU A 204 -33.07 -1.68 -4.92
N TYR A 205 -33.12 -2.06 -3.64
CA TYR A 205 -32.02 -1.81 -2.69
C TYR A 205 -30.72 -2.52 -3.12
N ILE A 206 -30.81 -3.80 -3.51
CA ILE A 206 -29.64 -4.59 -3.94
C ILE A 206 -28.99 -3.99 -5.18
N GLU A 207 -29.77 -3.65 -6.19
CA GLU A 207 -29.26 -3.10 -7.46
C GLU A 207 -28.67 -1.70 -7.28
N SER A 208 -29.46 -0.79 -6.70
CA SER A 208 -29.03 0.61 -6.53
C SER A 208 -27.85 0.75 -5.56
N GLY A 209 -27.88 0.04 -4.43
CA GLY A 209 -26.84 0.08 -3.41
C GLY A 209 -25.59 -0.70 -3.79
N GLY A 210 -25.75 -1.85 -4.47
CA GLY A 210 -24.65 -2.63 -5.02
C GLY A 210 -23.86 -1.85 -6.06
N ASN A 211 -24.55 -1.22 -7.02
CA ASN A 211 -23.94 -0.37 -8.04
C ASN A 211 -23.28 0.88 -7.45
N LEU A 212 -23.93 1.57 -6.51
CA LEU A 212 -23.35 2.70 -5.78
C LEU A 212 -22.04 2.30 -5.10
N CYS A 213 -22.06 1.26 -4.25
CA CYS A 213 -20.92 0.90 -3.41
C CYS A 213 -19.75 0.33 -4.21
N TYR A 214 -20.04 -0.57 -5.15
CA TYR A 214 -19.00 -1.17 -5.99
C TYR A 214 -18.42 -0.15 -6.98
N GLY A 215 -19.29 0.66 -7.58
CA GLY A 215 -18.89 1.74 -8.48
C GLY A 215 -17.97 2.75 -7.80
N THR A 216 -18.37 3.18 -6.59
CA THR A 216 -17.57 4.07 -5.72
C THR A 216 -16.20 3.47 -5.40
N LEU A 217 -16.13 2.20 -4.98
CA LEU A 217 -14.87 1.52 -4.70
C LEU A 217 -13.96 1.43 -5.93
N LEU A 218 -14.49 1.00 -7.07
CA LEU A 218 -13.72 0.87 -8.31
C LEU A 218 -13.19 2.22 -8.79
N LEU A 219 -14.01 3.28 -8.67
CA LEU A 219 -13.63 4.64 -9.01
C LEU A 219 -12.50 5.13 -8.11
N PHE A 220 -12.67 5.09 -6.78
CA PHE A 220 -11.66 5.57 -5.85
C PHE A 220 -10.34 4.79 -5.95
N ILE A 221 -10.39 3.45 -6.05
CA ILE A 221 -9.19 2.63 -6.23
C ILE A 221 -8.54 2.94 -7.59
N GLY A 222 -9.33 3.21 -8.62
CA GLY A 222 -8.85 3.57 -9.96
C GLY A 222 -8.22 4.97 -10.02
N MET A 223 -8.54 5.86 -9.09
CA MET A 223 -7.96 7.20 -8.97
C MET A 223 -6.65 7.24 -8.17
N ILE A 224 -6.33 6.17 -7.44
CA ILE A 224 -5.10 6.11 -6.64
C ILE A 224 -3.88 6.01 -7.57
N PRO A 225 -2.91 6.95 -7.47
CA PRO A 225 -1.73 6.95 -8.32
C PRO A 225 -1.03 5.58 -8.38
N PRO A 226 -0.47 5.16 -9.52
CA PRO A 226 0.13 3.83 -9.70
C PRO A 226 1.20 3.44 -8.65
N ALA A 227 1.86 4.43 -8.05
CA ALA A 227 2.81 4.22 -6.96
C ALA A 227 2.13 3.70 -5.67
N MET A 228 0.92 4.17 -5.37
CA MET A 228 0.09 3.76 -4.23
C MET A 228 -0.85 2.58 -4.58
N SER A 229 -1.24 2.45 -5.85
CA SER A 229 -2.05 1.32 -6.37
C SER A 229 -1.41 -0.05 -6.09
N ARG A 230 -0.06 -0.15 -6.07
CA ARG A 230 0.64 -1.40 -5.72
C ARG A 230 0.36 -1.92 -4.32
N LEU A 231 0.02 -1.05 -3.37
CA LEU A 231 -0.33 -1.45 -2.01
C LEU A 231 -1.71 -2.12 -1.98
N LEU A 232 -2.66 -1.61 -2.79
CA LEU A 232 -4.03 -2.12 -2.90
C LEU A 232 -4.14 -3.34 -3.82
N SER A 233 -3.32 -3.41 -4.87
CA SER A 233 -3.25 -4.58 -5.75
C SER A 233 -2.74 -5.82 -5.02
N ILE A 234 -1.88 -5.65 -4.00
CA ILE A 234 -1.42 -6.74 -3.13
C ILE A 234 -2.52 -7.25 -2.19
N LEU A 235 -3.49 -6.40 -1.84
CA LEU A 235 -4.66 -6.79 -1.05
C LEU A 235 -5.75 -7.49 -1.88
N GLY A 236 -5.56 -7.58 -3.21
CA GLY A 236 -6.43 -8.29 -4.15
C GLY A 236 -7.39 -7.38 -4.93
N PHE A 237 -7.22 -6.06 -4.89
CA PHE A 237 -8.13 -5.12 -5.54
C PHE A 237 -7.51 -4.39 -6.72
N HIS A 238 -8.25 -4.37 -7.81
CA HIS A 238 -7.90 -3.59 -8.99
C HIS A 238 -9.00 -2.56 -9.20
N GLY A 239 -8.63 -1.29 -9.13
CA GLY A 239 -9.54 -0.23 -9.52
C GLY A 239 -9.73 -0.25 -11.03
N ASP A 240 -10.98 -0.14 -11.47
CA ASP A 240 -11.31 0.08 -12.87
C ASP A 240 -12.19 1.31 -12.93
N ARG A 241 -11.56 2.44 -13.23
CA ARG A 241 -12.23 3.75 -13.28
C ARG A 241 -13.43 3.75 -14.23
N ARG A 242 -13.35 3.07 -15.37
CA ARG A 242 -14.43 3.04 -16.36
C ARG A 242 -15.61 2.25 -15.83
N LYS A 243 -15.38 1.03 -15.35
CA LYS A 243 -16.44 0.22 -14.72
C LYS A 243 -17.03 0.90 -13.50
N GLY A 244 -16.20 1.58 -12.71
CA GLY A 244 -16.65 2.36 -11.57
C GLY A 244 -17.66 3.44 -11.96
N LEU A 245 -17.38 4.18 -13.04
CA LEU A 245 -18.30 5.18 -13.58
C LEU A 245 -19.56 4.55 -14.19
N GLU A 246 -19.45 3.40 -14.87
CA GLU A 246 -20.59 2.66 -15.44
C GLU A 246 -21.61 2.29 -14.34
N HIS A 247 -21.17 1.62 -13.28
CA HIS A 247 -22.04 1.27 -12.16
C HIS A 247 -22.63 2.50 -11.45
N LEU A 248 -21.85 3.57 -11.27
CA LEU A 248 -22.38 4.80 -10.69
C LEU A 248 -23.47 5.45 -11.56
N TRP A 249 -23.31 5.43 -12.89
CA TRP A 249 -24.34 5.92 -13.82
C TRP A 249 -25.61 5.07 -13.76
N GLU A 250 -25.48 3.75 -13.71
CA GLU A 250 -26.61 2.83 -13.56
C GLU A 250 -27.39 3.12 -12.28
N SER A 251 -26.69 3.28 -11.14
CA SER A 251 -27.33 3.65 -9.86
C SER A 251 -27.99 5.03 -9.95
N ALA A 252 -27.32 6.03 -10.52
CA ALA A 252 -27.84 7.39 -10.65
C ALA A 252 -29.10 7.49 -11.52
N GLU A 253 -29.25 6.63 -12.52
CA GLU A 253 -30.43 6.60 -13.40
C GLU A 253 -31.67 6.00 -12.70
N MET A 254 -31.51 5.31 -11.56
CA MET A 254 -32.61 4.73 -10.79
C MET A 254 -33.42 5.77 -9.98
N MET A 255 -32.93 7.00 -9.85
CA MET A 255 -33.64 8.12 -9.22
C MET A 255 -34.15 7.87 -7.78
N ASN A 256 -33.52 6.97 -7.02
CA ASN A 256 -33.73 6.78 -5.58
C ASN A 256 -32.59 7.39 -4.74
N SER A 257 -32.60 7.19 -3.42
CA SER A 257 -31.60 7.81 -2.51
C SER A 257 -30.17 7.31 -2.73
N HIS A 258 -29.97 6.04 -3.11
CA HIS A 258 -28.67 5.54 -3.55
C HIS A 258 -28.23 6.17 -4.87
N GLY A 259 -29.16 6.27 -5.83
CA GLY A 259 -28.90 6.97 -7.08
C GLY A 259 -28.53 8.44 -6.87
N ALA A 260 -29.18 9.11 -5.92
CA ALA A 260 -28.89 10.49 -5.55
C ALA A 260 -27.45 10.63 -5.02
N LEU A 261 -26.99 9.70 -4.16
CA LEU A 261 -25.60 9.65 -3.72
C LEU A 261 -24.64 9.33 -4.88
N ALA A 262 -24.99 8.40 -5.78
CA ALA A 262 -24.18 8.06 -6.95
C ALA A 262 -24.03 9.27 -7.90
N ALA A 263 -25.11 10.00 -8.12
CA ALA A 263 -25.14 11.23 -8.91
C ALA A 263 -24.25 12.31 -8.28
N MET A 264 -24.32 12.52 -6.97
CA MET A 264 -23.40 13.43 -6.27
C MET A 264 -21.94 13.03 -6.44
N ILE A 265 -21.61 11.73 -6.31
CA ILE A 265 -20.24 11.22 -6.52
C ILE A 265 -19.78 11.46 -7.96
N LEU A 266 -20.64 11.23 -8.96
CA LEU A 266 -20.35 11.50 -10.36
C LEU A 266 -20.09 13.00 -10.60
N LEU A 267 -20.97 13.88 -10.13
CA LEU A 267 -20.85 15.32 -10.33
C LEU A 267 -19.57 15.86 -9.68
N VAL A 268 -19.28 15.47 -8.43
CA VAL A 268 -18.04 15.84 -7.73
C VAL A 268 -16.82 15.27 -8.44
N TYR A 269 -16.86 14.02 -8.91
CA TYR A 269 -15.76 13.42 -9.66
C TYR A 269 -15.45 14.19 -10.94
N TYR A 270 -16.47 14.49 -11.75
CA TYR A 270 -16.27 15.24 -12.99
C TYR A 270 -15.83 16.69 -12.73
N GLN A 271 -16.29 17.30 -11.63
CA GLN A 271 -15.79 18.59 -11.19
C GLN A 271 -14.32 18.51 -10.78
N MET A 272 -13.90 17.46 -10.06
CA MET A 272 -12.49 17.24 -9.70
C MET A 272 -11.60 17.12 -10.94
N LEU A 273 -12.07 16.47 -12.01
CA LEU A 273 -11.33 16.42 -13.27
C LEU A 273 -11.08 17.81 -13.85
N GLN A 274 -11.99 18.77 -13.67
CA GLN A 274 -11.83 20.13 -14.18
C GLN A 274 -10.76 20.96 -13.46
N PHE A 275 -10.27 20.52 -12.30
CA PHE A 275 -9.07 21.09 -11.69
C PHE A 275 -7.78 20.75 -12.46
N CYS A 276 -7.86 19.85 -13.46
CA CYS A 276 -6.75 19.51 -14.34
C CYS A 276 -6.96 20.12 -15.72
N ASP A 277 -5.93 20.75 -16.29
CA ASP A 277 -6.04 21.33 -17.64
C ASP A 277 -5.81 20.30 -18.76
N ILE A 278 -5.06 19.24 -18.46
CA ILE A 278 -4.75 18.15 -19.41
C ILE A 278 -5.65 16.96 -19.06
N VAL A 279 -6.81 16.88 -19.71
CA VAL A 279 -7.85 15.87 -19.46
C VAL A 279 -8.30 15.18 -20.75
N GLU A 280 -8.87 13.98 -20.61
CA GLU A 280 -9.57 13.30 -21.70
C GLU A 280 -10.87 14.04 -22.01
N THR A 281 -11.06 14.44 -23.26
CA THR A 281 -12.23 15.21 -23.71
C THR A 281 -13.31 14.33 -24.31
N ASP A 282 -12.98 13.10 -24.72
CA ASP A 282 -13.91 12.16 -25.31
C ASP A 282 -14.69 11.39 -24.22
N PRO A 283 -16.02 11.57 -24.11
CA PRO A 283 -16.83 10.86 -23.13
C PRO A 283 -16.73 9.34 -23.25
N ALA A 284 -16.58 8.81 -24.47
CA ALA A 284 -16.44 7.37 -24.70
C ALA A 284 -15.11 6.80 -24.15
N LYS A 285 -14.14 7.67 -23.86
CA LYS A 285 -12.84 7.33 -23.25
C LYS A 285 -12.76 7.72 -21.77
N GLY A 286 -13.89 8.08 -21.16
CA GLY A 286 -13.96 8.50 -19.75
C GLY A 286 -13.71 9.99 -19.53
N GLY A 287 -13.83 10.81 -20.58
CA GLY A 287 -13.98 12.26 -20.46
C GLY A 287 -15.35 12.64 -19.89
N MET A 288 -15.51 13.89 -19.45
CA MET A 288 -16.76 14.36 -18.84
C MET A 288 -17.92 14.41 -19.85
N PRO A 289 -19.02 13.66 -19.66
CA PRO A 289 -20.20 13.73 -20.50
C PRO A 289 -21.07 14.95 -20.11
N ARG A 290 -20.63 16.16 -20.48
CA ARG A 290 -21.22 17.44 -20.01
C ARG A 290 -22.75 17.49 -20.06
N GLU A 291 -23.35 17.19 -21.21
CA GLU A 291 -24.81 17.23 -21.39
C GLU A 291 -25.52 16.19 -20.49
N LYS A 292 -24.92 15.00 -20.31
CA LYS A 292 -25.48 13.96 -19.43
C LYS A 292 -25.42 14.39 -17.97
N CYS A 293 -24.30 15.00 -17.54
CA CYS A 293 -24.15 15.54 -16.19
C CYS A 293 -25.14 16.68 -15.92
N GLU A 294 -25.32 17.60 -16.88
CA GLU A 294 -26.27 18.70 -16.75
C GLU A 294 -27.72 18.19 -16.64
N LYS A 295 -28.12 17.25 -17.50
CA LYS A 295 -29.45 16.62 -17.42
C LYS A 295 -29.66 15.87 -16.09
N LEU A 296 -28.65 15.14 -15.62
CA LEU A 296 -28.70 14.42 -14.35
C LEU A 296 -28.88 15.40 -13.17
N LEU A 297 -28.08 16.47 -13.14
CA LEU A 297 -28.18 17.50 -12.12
C LEU A 297 -29.58 18.11 -12.10
N PHE A 298 -30.12 18.53 -13.24
CA PHE A 298 -31.43 19.15 -13.27
C PHE A 298 -32.58 18.16 -12.95
N ALA A 299 -32.46 16.88 -13.31
CA ALA A 299 -33.41 15.86 -12.87
C ALA A 299 -33.45 15.72 -11.34
N TYR A 300 -32.29 15.78 -10.68
CA TYR A 300 -32.22 15.77 -9.22
C TYR A 300 -32.57 17.11 -8.56
N ARG A 301 -32.32 18.25 -9.22
CA ARG A 301 -32.85 19.56 -8.82
C ARG A 301 -34.38 19.55 -8.84
N ASP A 302 -35.01 18.96 -9.85
CA ASP A 302 -36.46 18.84 -9.91
C ASP A 302 -37.01 17.92 -8.81
N LYS A 303 -36.33 16.80 -8.52
CA LYS A 303 -36.72 15.88 -7.44
C LYS A 303 -36.55 16.49 -6.03
N TYR A 304 -35.47 17.23 -5.81
CA TYR A 304 -35.07 17.79 -4.51
C TYR A 304 -34.95 19.32 -4.58
N GLY A 305 -36.04 19.98 -5.01
CA GLY A 305 -36.12 21.41 -5.35
C GLY A 305 -35.49 22.40 -4.38
N ASP A 306 -35.56 22.11 -3.08
CA ASP A 306 -35.13 23.02 -2.01
C ASP A 306 -33.80 22.63 -1.34
N SER A 307 -33.13 21.59 -1.84
CA SER A 307 -31.92 21.07 -1.22
C SER A 307 -30.70 21.93 -1.55
N PRO A 308 -29.98 22.46 -0.55
CA PRO A 308 -28.76 23.23 -0.76
C PRO A 308 -27.63 22.45 -1.45
N MET A 309 -27.62 21.11 -1.36
CA MET A 309 -26.61 20.27 -2.03
C MET A 309 -26.70 20.34 -3.54
N TRP A 310 -27.91 20.26 -4.08
CA TRP A 310 -28.11 20.32 -5.53
C TRP A 310 -27.95 21.75 -6.05
N VAL A 311 -28.38 22.75 -5.27
CA VAL A 311 -28.12 24.16 -5.57
C VAL A 311 -26.62 24.45 -5.64
N LEU A 312 -25.82 23.87 -4.74
CA LEU A 312 -24.36 23.97 -4.78
C LEU A 312 -23.79 23.41 -6.09
N GLU A 313 -24.26 22.24 -6.53
CA GLU A 313 -23.81 21.66 -7.81
C GLU A 313 -24.26 22.50 -9.03
N GLU A 314 -25.45 23.13 -8.97
CA GLU A 314 -25.89 24.10 -9.98
C GLU A 314 -25.00 25.35 -10.01
N ALA A 315 -24.66 25.91 -8.84
CA ALA A 315 -23.75 27.04 -8.72
C ALA A 315 -22.38 26.68 -9.30
N ARG A 316 -21.87 25.48 -9.03
CA ARG A 316 -20.63 24.97 -9.61
C ARG A 316 -20.74 24.87 -11.12
N LEU A 317 -21.83 24.33 -11.68
CA LEU A 317 -22.05 24.32 -13.13
C LEU A 317 -22.03 25.74 -13.73
N CYS A 318 -22.64 26.73 -13.08
CA CYS A 318 -22.55 28.15 -13.50
C CYS A 318 -21.09 28.64 -13.53
N THR A 319 -20.27 28.35 -12.52
CA THR A 319 -18.84 28.73 -12.55
C THR A 319 -18.08 28.06 -13.71
N GLN A 320 -18.45 26.85 -14.11
CA GLN A 320 -17.85 26.16 -15.27
C GLN A 320 -18.23 26.84 -16.59
N LYS A 321 -19.43 27.43 -16.65
CA LYS A 321 -19.90 28.27 -17.75
C LYS A 321 -19.36 29.70 -17.68
N LYS A 322 -18.49 30.01 -16.71
CA LYS A 322 -17.95 31.35 -16.41
C LYS A 322 -19.03 32.38 -16.01
N GLU A 323 -20.14 31.90 -15.45
CA GLU A 323 -21.26 32.70 -14.92
C GLU A 323 -21.11 32.83 -13.38
N VAL A 324 -20.04 33.49 -12.92
CA VAL A 324 -19.66 33.52 -11.49
C VAL A 324 -20.68 34.27 -10.63
N GLU A 325 -21.27 35.33 -11.17
CA GLU A 325 -22.29 36.15 -10.52
C GLU A 325 -23.55 35.33 -10.25
N LYS A 326 -24.04 34.60 -11.27
CA LYS A 326 -25.18 33.69 -11.12
C LYS A 326 -24.90 32.58 -10.10
N ALA A 327 -23.68 32.07 -10.07
CA ALA A 327 -23.28 31.09 -9.05
C ALA A 327 -23.35 31.68 -7.63
N ILE A 328 -23.00 32.95 -7.44
CA ILE A 328 -23.14 33.63 -6.14
C ILE A 328 -24.60 33.84 -5.78
N GLU A 329 -25.43 34.27 -6.73
CA GLU A 329 -26.89 34.44 -6.54
C GLU A 329 -27.56 33.13 -6.10
N LEU A 330 -27.20 32.00 -6.72
CA LEU A 330 -27.70 30.67 -6.34
C LEU A 330 -27.31 30.29 -4.90
N LEU A 331 -26.13 30.73 -4.43
CA LEU A 331 -25.62 30.42 -3.10
C LEU A 331 -26.09 31.43 -2.02
N GLU A 332 -26.98 32.36 -2.36
CA GLU A 332 -27.71 33.17 -1.39
C GLU A 332 -29.00 32.43 -0.98
N PHE A 333 -28.89 31.55 0.02
CA PHE A 333 -30.05 30.80 0.50
C PHE A 333 -31.03 31.70 1.27
N GLU A 334 -32.30 31.71 0.87
CA GLU A 334 -33.38 32.32 1.66
C GLU A 334 -33.64 31.57 2.97
N ARG A 335 -33.54 30.23 2.92
CA ARG A 335 -33.62 29.34 4.08
C ARG A 335 -32.23 28.80 4.41
N LYS A 336 -31.76 29.03 5.63
CA LYS A 336 -30.49 28.49 6.12
C LYS A 336 -30.50 26.94 6.05
N PRO A 337 -29.46 26.30 5.47
CA PRO A 337 -29.33 24.84 5.46
C PRO A 337 -29.44 24.24 6.87
N GLN A 338 -30.14 23.10 7.02
CA GLN A 338 -30.26 22.42 8.31
C GLN A 338 -28.92 21.82 8.75
N MET A 339 -28.16 21.27 7.79
CA MET A 339 -26.81 20.80 8.03
C MET A 339 -25.79 21.94 7.98
N LYS A 340 -25.17 22.24 9.13
CA LYS A 340 -24.06 23.20 9.23
C LYS A 340 -22.91 22.87 8.28
N GLN A 341 -22.67 21.58 8.03
CA GLN A 341 -21.62 21.12 7.14
C GLN A 341 -21.90 21.47 5.68
N ILE A 342 -23.15 21.38 5.23
CA ILE A 342 -23.57 21.79 3.89
C ILE A 342 -23.52 23.31 3.78
N GLU A 343 -23.98 24.03 4.82
CA GLU A 343 -23.82 25.49 4.89
C GLU A 343 -22.36 25.90 4.72
N ALA A 344 -21.44 25.25 5.44
CA ALA A 344 -20.01 25.52 5.35
C ALA A 344 -19.44 25.35 3.94
N ILE A 345 -19.81 24.28 3.23
CA ILE A 345 -19.33 24.03 1.86
C ILE A 345 -19.90 25.09 0.90
N CYS A 346 -21.17 25.44 1.04
CA CYS A 346 -21.79 26.45 0.19
C CYS A 346 -21.21 27.85 0.41
N VAL A 347 -20.99 28.24 1.68
CA VAL A 347 -20.32 29.50 2.04
C VAL A 347 -18.88 29.52 1.52
N PHE A 348 -18.18 28.39 1.55
CA PHE A 348 -16.83 28.29 0.99
C PHE A 348 -16.81 28.46 -0.52
N GLU A 349 -17.71 27.80 -1.25
CA GLU A 349 -17.84 27.98 -2.71
C GLU A 349 -18.18 29.43 -3.06
N LYS A 350 -19.10 30.05 -2.29
CA LYS A 350 -19.44 31.47 -2.43
C LYS A 350 -18.23 32.37 -2.18
N ALA A 351 -17.43 32.10 -1.15
CA ALA A 351 -16.22 32.86 -0.84
C ALA A 351 -15.18 32.79 -1.97
N LEU A 352 -14.99 31.60 -2.57
CA LEU A 352 -14.12 31.42 -3.73
C LEU A 352 -14.64 32.18 -4.96
N ASN A 353 -15.95 32.16 -5.20
CA ASN A 353 -16.56 32.88 -6.30
C ASN A 353 -16.45 34.40 -6.12
N LEU A 354 -16.68 34.92 -4.90
CA LEU A 354 -16.47 36.33 -4.57
C LEU A 354 -15.01 36.77 -4.73
N MET A 355 -14.06 35.89 -4.36
CA MET A 355 -12.63 36.10 -4.61
C MET A 355 -12.34 36.19 -6.11
N CYS A 356 -12.89 35.28 -6.92
CA CYS A 356 -12.71 35.31 -8.39
C CYS A 356 -13.45 36.47 -9.07
N LEU A 357 -14.50 37.00 -8.42
CA LEU A 357 -15.22 38.20 -8.86
C LEU A 357 -14.51 39.50 -8.45
N HIS A 358 -13.38 39.41 -7.73
CA HIS A 358 -12.66 40.56 -7.16
C HIS A 358 -13.51 41.41 -6.20
N HIS A 359 -14.56 40.84 -5.61
CA HIS A 359 -15.39 41.48 -4.59
C HIS A 359 -14.72 41.35 -3.21
N TYR A 360 -13.56 41.99 -3.04
CA TYR A 360 -12.63 41.76 -1.94
C TYR A 360 -13.25 41.86 -0.54
N GLU A 361 -14.04 42.90 -0.27
CA GLU A 361 -14.61 43.09 1.07
C GLU A 361 -15.62 41.97 1.41
N LYS A 362 -16.53 41.66 0.48
CA LYS A 362 -17.49 40.57 0.65
C LYS A 362 -16.79 39.21 0.73
N ALA A 363 -15.76 38.98 -0.08
CA ALA A 363 -14.95 37.77 -0.02
C ALA A 363 -14.30 37.61 1.36
N ALA A 364 -13.65 38.66 1.88
CA ALA A 364 -13.03 38.66 3.20
C ALA A 364 -14.03 38.35 4.31
N GLN A 365 -15.20 39.03 4.30
CA GLN A 365 -16.26 38.79 5.28
C GLN A 365 -16.78 37.34 5.21
N THR A 366 -16.94 36.80 4.01
CA THR A 366 -17.42 35.43 3.81
C THR A 366 -16.38 34.39 4.26
N PHE A 367 -15.09 34.61 4.00
CA PHE A 367 -14.03 33.74 4.55
C PHE A 367 -13.93 33.81 6.07
N LEU A 368 -14.11 35.00 6.66
CA LEU A 368 -14.12 35.13 8.12
C LEU A 368 -15.34 34.46 8.74
N HIS A 369 -16.50 34.48 8.07
CA HIS A 369 -17.67 33.72 8.52
C HIS A 369 -17.38 32.21 8.60
N LEU A 370 -16.55 31.66 7.71
CA LEU A 370 -16.16 30.25 7.77
C LEU A 370 -15.36 29.89 9.02
N VAL A 371 -14.63 30.84 9.62
CA VAL A 371 -13.91 30.64 10.89
C VAL A 371 -14.88 30.35 12.03
N ASP A 372 -16.08 30.95 12.00
CA ASP A 372 -17.13 30.71 12.99
C ASP A 372 -17.98 29.47 12.66
N LEU A 373 -18.04 29.09 11.37
CA LEU A 373 -18.94 28.06 10.88
C LEU A 373 -18.32 26.65 10.88
N ASN A 374 -17.01 26.54 10.63
CA ASN A 374 -16.28 25.28 10.65
C ASN A 374 -14.84 25.47 11.16
N SER A 375 -14.14 24.36 11.39
CA SER A 375 -12.76 24.42 11.88
C SER A 375 -11.70 24.14 10.81
N TRP A 376 -12.04 24.00 9.52
CA TRP A 376 -11.22 23.33 8.49
C TRP A 376 -9.78 23.88 8.34
N SER A 377 -9.61 25.19 8.13
CA SER A 377 -8.29 25.85 8.20
C SER A 377 -8.45 27.34 8.45
N ASP A 378 -8.63 27.72 9.72
CA ASP A 378 -8.76 29.11 10.14
C ASP A 378 -7.56 29.97 9.68
N ALA A 379 -6.37 29.38 9.65
CA ALA A 379 -5.14 30.01 9.17
C ALA A 379 -5.27 30.42 7.69
N MET A 380 -5.78 29.52 6.84
CA MET A 380 -6.05 29.83 5.43
C MET A 380 -7.12 30.92 5.28
N TYR A 381 -8.23 30.80 6.00
CA TYR A 381 -9.32 31.78 5.91
C TYR A 381 -8.86 33.19 6.31
N CYS A 382 -8.11 33.31 7.40
CA CYS A 382 -7.50 34.58 7.82
C CYS A 382 -6.51 35.11 6.77
N TYR A 383 -5.71 34.24 6.16
CA TYR A 383 -4.75 34.64 5.13
C TYR A 383 -5.44 35.17 3.86
N ILE A 384 -6.47 34.49 3.36
CA ILE A 384 -7.21 34.93 2.16
C ILE A 384 -7.97 36.23 2.45
N ALA A 385 -8.61 36.34 3.62
CA ALA A 385 -9.29 37.56 4.04
C ALA A 385 -8.30 38.73 4.20
N GLY A 386 -7.13 38.50 4.80
CA GLY A 386 -6.05 39.48 4.87
C GLY A 386 -5.57 39.93 3.49
N SER A 387 -5.45 38.97 2.56
CA SER A 387 -5.07 39.23 1.15
C SER A 387 -6.10 40.09 0.42
N CYS A 388 -7.40 39.87 0.66
CA CYS A 388 -8.46 40.73 0.13
C CYS A 388 -8.33 42.18 0.63
N TYR A 389 -8.01 42.37 1.92
CA TYR A 389 -7.79 43.72 2.47
C TYR A 389 -6.51 44.38 1.96
N VAL A 390 -5.49 43.61 1.53
CA VAL A 390 -4.33 44.16 0.81
C VAL A 390 -4.75 44.76 -0.53
N GLU A 391 -5.63 44.10 -1.29
CA GLU A 391 -6.09 44.64 -2.58
C GLU A 391 -6.99 45.89 -2.41
N LEU A 392 -7.80 45.93 -1.34
CA LEU A 392 -8.56 47.14 -0.96
C LEU A 392 -7.65 48.29 -0.52
N TYR A 393 -6.58 47.99 0.22
CA TYR A 393 -5.53 48.94 0.57
C TYR A 393 -4.90 49.54 -0.68
N ARG A 394 -4.43 48.70 -1.61
CA ARG A 394 -3.81 49.12 -2.88
C ARG A 394 -4.73 49.97 -3.72
N SER A 395 -6.00 49.56 -3.87
CA SER A 395 -7.01 50.32 -4.61
C SER A 395 -7.21 51.70 -3.99
N SER A 396 -7.29 51.79 -2.65
CA SER A 396 -7.45 53.06 -1.93
C SER A 396 -6.22 53.97 -2.05
N VAL A 397 -5.02 53.40 -2.16
CA VAL A 397 -3.79 54.17 -2.42
C VAL A 397 -3.79 54.75 -3.85
N ILE A 398 -4.19 53.98 -4.86
CA ILE A 398 -4.36 54.48 -6.25
C ILE A 398 -5.39 55.61 -6.31
N GLU A 399 -6.49 55.49 -5.56
CA GLU A 399 -7.52 56.52 -5.47
C GLU A 399 -7.08 57.76 -4.68
N GLY A 400 -5.93 57.73 -3.99
CA GLY A 400 -5.47 58.82 -3.13
C GLY A 400 -6.26 58.96 -1.82
N ASN A 401 -6.99 57.91 -1.39
CA ASN A 401 -7.80 57.92 -0.18
C ASN A 401 -7.01 57.40 1.04
N THR A 402 -6.22 58.28 1.66
CA THR A 402 -5.34 57.94 2.78
C THR A 402 -6.09 57.29 3.94
N LYS A 403 -7.26 57.83 4.33
CA LYS A 403 -8.05 57.30 5.45
C LYS A 403 -8.48 55.85 5.24
N LYS A 404 -9.01 55.53 4.04
CA LYS A 404 -9.38 54.14 3.72
C LYS A 404 -8.16 53.24 3.62
N SER A 405 -7.06 53.73 3.04
CA SER A 405 -5.83 52.94 2.94
C SER A 405 -5.30 52.53 4.33
N GLU A 406 -5.29 53.44 5.31
CA GLU A 406 -4.88 53.12 6.68
C GLU A 406 -5.83 52.11 7.35
N GLU A 407 -7.14 52.25 7.15
CA GLU A 407 -8.14 51.31 7.67
C GLU A 407 -7.95 49.90 7.12
N TRP A 408 -7.78 49.77 5.80
CA TRP A 408 -7.60 48.47 5.15
C TRP A 408 -6.25 47.84 5.49
N ALA A 409 -5.19 48.63 5.55
CA ALA A 409 -3.87 48.17 5.99
C ALA A 409 -3.93 47.55 7.39
N LYS A 410 -4.63 48.21 8.33
CA LYS A 410 -4.82 47.70 9.69
C LYS A 410 -5.60 46.38 9.72
N LYS A 411 -6.70 46.27 8.97
CA LYS A 411 -7.48 45.01 8.88
C LYS A 411 -6.65 43.87 8.29
N ALA A 412 -5.87 44.13 7.25
CA ALA A 412 -4.97 43.14 6.65
C ALA A 412 -3.93 42.65 7.67
N GLU A 413 -3.29 43.58 8.40
CA GLU A 413 -2.28 43.26 9.41
C GLU A 413 -2.85 42.43 10.56
N GLU A 414 -4.01 42.81 11.10
CA GLU A 414 -4.69 42.06 12.17
C GLU A 414 -4.97 40.60 11.77
N LEU A 415 -5.38 40.35 10.52
CA LEU A 415 -5.68 39.02 10.03
C LEU A 415 -4.43 38.20 9.73
N PHE A 416 -3.40 38.78 9.12
CA PHE A 416 -2.14 38.08 8.89
C PHE A 416 -1.47 37.66 10.19
N LEU A 417 -1.53 38.50 11.24
CA LEU A 417 -1.01 38.15 12.56
C LEU A 417 -1.79 37.01 13.23
N LYS A 418 -3.08 36.81 12.88
CA LYS A 418 -3.86 35.66 13.37
C LYS A 418 -3.41 34.34 12.77
N VAL A 419 -2.86 34.30 11.55
CA VAL A 419 -2.45 33.05 10.86
C VAL A 419 -1.60 32.16 11.78
N ALA A 420 -0.57 32.73 12.42
CA ALA A 420 0.32 31.99 13.32
C ALA A 420 -0.38 31.42 14.56
N THR A 421 -1.48 32.03 15.01
CA THR A 421 -2.25 31.59 16.19
C THR A 421 -3.15 30.39 15.91
N HIS A 422 -3.38 30.05 14.63
CA HIS A 422 -4.17 28.91 14.21
C HIS A 422 -3.33 27.69 13.76
N LEU A 423 -2.00 27.82 13.66
CA LEU A 423 -1.12 26.74 13.19
C LEU A 423 -1.10 25.53 14.12
N GLY A 424 -1.08 24.34 13.51
CA GLY A 424 -0.87 23.07 14.22
C GLY A 424 -2.06 22.61 15.07
N LYS A 425 -3.16 23.36 15.08
CA LYS A 425 -4.46 22.93 15.62
C LYS A 425 -5.01 21.72 14.87
N LYS A 426 -4.63 21.56 13.59
CA LYS A 426 -5.03 20.44 12.73
C LYS A 426 -3.82 19.72 12.16
N LYS A 427 -3.86 18.39 12.18
CA LYS A 427 -2.81 17.53 11.63
C LYS A 427 -3.44 16.45 10.77
N PHE A 428 -2.93 16.26 9.56
CA PHE A 428 -3.28 15.09 8.74
C PHE A 428 -2.14 14.09 8.84
N MET A 429 -2.40 12.88 9.34
CA MET A 429 -1.37 11.85 9.55
C MET A 429 -0.16 12.39 10.36
N ALA A 430 -0.44 13.11 11.45
CA ALA A 430 0.54 13.77 12.31
C ALA A 430 1.43 14.85 11.64
N ARG A 431 1.10 15.31 10.42
CA ARG A 431 1.79 16.41 9.72
C ARG A 431 0.92 17.67 9.64
N ALA A 432 1.56 18.84 9.68
CA ALA A 432 0.89 20.11 9.46
C ALA A 432 0.32 20.19 8.03
N LEU A 433 -0.77 20.92 7.84
CA LEU A 433 -1.38 21.10 6.53
C LEU A 433 -0.43 21.93 5.62
N PRO A 434 -0.14 21.49 4.38
CA PRO A 434 0.83 22.17 3.50
C PRO A 434 0.52 23.63 3.26
N LEU A 435 -0.77 23.98 3.09
CA LEU A 435 -1.18 25.35 2.85
C LEU A 435 -1.02 26.25 4.08
N GLU A 436 -1.27 25.73 5.29
CA GLU A 436 -1.02 26.49 6.52
C GLU A 436 0.46 26.85 6.65
N THR A 437 1.33 25.89 6.32
CA THR A 437 2.80 26.11 6.28
C THR A 437 3.17 27.19 5.28
N PHE A 438 2.59 27.16 4.07
CA PHE A 438 2.79 28.17 3.04
C PHE A 438 2.35 29.58 3.51
N THR A 439 1.14 29.69 4.06
CA THR A 439 0.59 30.99 4.51
C THR A 439 1.42 31.61 5.65
N ASP A 440 1.87 30.81 6.62
CA ASP A 440 2.73 31.26 7.70
C ASP A 440 4.11 31.74 7.20
N ARG A 441 4.73 30.99 6.28
CA ARG A 441 6.00 31.39 5.66
C ARG A 441 5.88 32.74 4.97
N LYS A 442 4.83 32.95 4.17
CA LYS A 442 4.56 34.23 3.47
C LYS A 442 4.40 35.38 4.45
N VAL A 443 3.60 35.21 5.50
CA VAL A 443 3.43 36.25 6.53
C VAL A 443 4.75 36.58 7.22
N LYS A 444 5.56 35.56 7.59
CA LYS A 444 6.89 35.76 8.20
C LYS A 444 7.87 36.51 7.29
N LYS A 445 7.84 36.22 5.98
CA LYS A 445 8.62 36.95 4.97
C LYS A 445 8.25 38.44 4.98
N TRP A 446 6.96 38.76 4.94
CA TRP A 446 6.51 40.15 4.96
C TRP A 446 6.79 40.86 6.29
N GLN A 447 6.67 40.16 7.43
CA GLN A 447 7.06 40.70 8.74
C GLN A 447 8.55 41.08 8.79
N ARG A 448 9.43 40.26 8.19
CA ARG A 448 10.85 40.57 8.08
C ARG A 448 11.06 41.85 7.26
N PHE A 449 10.45 41.96 6.08
CA PHE A 449 10.58 43.15 5.25
C PHE A 449 9.97 44.40 5.90
N ALA A 450 8.82 44.28 6.57
CA ALA A 450 8.20 45.36 7.33
C ALA A 450 9.15 45.92 8.39
N LYS A 451 9.83 45.04 9.13
CA LYS A 451 10.84 45.41 10.11
C LYS A 451 12.08 46.05 9.48
N GLU A 452 12.62 45.46 8.41
CA GLU A 452 13.82 45.94 7.72
C GLU A 452 13.61 47.32 7.08
N ARG A 453 12.42 47.54 6.51
CA ARG A 453 12.06 48.75 5.75
C ARG A 453 11.24 49.76 6.55
N LYS A 454 11.01 49.48 7.84
CA LYS A 454 10.29 50.34 8.79
C LYS A 454 8.92 50.79 8.25
N CYS A 455 8.16 49.84 7.74
CA CYS A 455 6.80 50.05 7.23
C CYS A 455 5.81 49.12 7.93
N THR A 456 4.52 49.34 7.70
CA THR A 456 3.45 48.45 8.16
C THR A 456 3.53 47.10 7.45
N LEU A 457 2.88 46.07 8.01
CA LEU A 457 2.88 44.75 7.38
C LEU A 457 2.24 44.79 6.00
N ALA A 458 1.14 45.54 5.84
CA ALA A 458 0.42 45.71 4.57
C ALA A 458 1.29 46.39 3.49
N GLU A 459 2.09 47.40 3.85
CA GLU A 459 3.04 48.06 2.93
C GLU A 459 4.17 47.14 2.47
N ALA A 460 4.55 46.15 3.28
CA ALA A 460 5.65 45.23 2.97
C ALA A 460 5.25 44.11 2.00
N VAL A 461 3.95 43.82 1.85
CA VAL A 461 3.42 42.72 1.01
C VAL A 461 3.90 42.86 -0.44
N GLY A 462 4.36 41.75 -1.02
CA GLY A 462 4.95 41.65 -2.37
C GLY A 462 3.94 41.62 -3.50
N VAL A 463 4.04 40.63 -4.40
CA VAL A 463 3.02 40.34 -5.43
C VAL A 463 1.68 40.05 -4.75
N SER A 464 0.56 40.24 -5.48
CA SER A 464 -0.78 39.94 -4.94
C SER A 464 -0.86 38.52 -4.37
N PRO A 465 -0.99 38.38 -3.04
CA PRO A 465 -1.18 37.06 -2.44
C PRO A 465 -2.57 36.50 -2.76
N LEU A 466 -3.52 37.36 -3.12
CA LEU A 466 -4.84 36.92 -3.56
C LEU A 466 -4.77 36.22 -4.93
N GLU A 467 -4.00 36.76 -5.87
CA GLU A 467 -3.78 36.10 -7.17
C GLU A 467 -3.02 34.77 -7.03
N GLU A 468 -2.09 34.65 -6.07
CA GLU A 468 -1.50 33.36 -5.71
C GLU A 468 -2.57 32.36 -5.22
N MET A 469 -3.51 32.80 -4.38
CA MET A 469 -4.61 31.94 -3.90
C MET A 469 -5.60 31.57 -5.01
N ILE A 470 -5.91 32.51 -5.91
CA ILE A 470 -6.72 32.27 -7.12
C ILE A 470 -6.04 31.17 -7.96
N TYR A 471 -4.74 31.28 -8.23
CA TYR A 471 -4.00 30.23 -8.95
C TYR A 471 -4.10 28.87 -8.25
N MET A 472 -3.83 28.82 -6.94
CA MET A 472 -3.81 27.57 -6.18
C MET A 472 -5.17 26.85 -6.09
N TRP A 473 -6.27 27.58 -6.29
CA TRP A 473 -7.64 27.08 -6.32
C TRP A 473 -8.20 26.97 -7.74
N ASN A 474 -7.35 27.09 -8.76
CA ASN A 474 -7.73 27.05 -10.17
C ASN A 474 -8.83 28.08 -10.50
N GLY A 475 -8.80 29.25 -9.86
CA GLY A 475 -9.83 30.27 -9.97
C GLY A 475 -9.91 30.92 -11.35
N PHE A 476 -8.79 31.02 -12.08
CA PHE A 476 -8.75 31.61 -13.42
C PHE A 476 -9.62 30.84 -14.45
N THR A 477 -9.90 29.55 -14.25
CA THR A 477 -10.82 28.82 -15.15
C THR A 477 -12.28 29.25 -14.98
N ARG A 478 -12.63 29.83 -13.82
CA ARG A 478 -13.98 30.31 -13.48
C ARG A 478 -14.26 31.69 -14.07
N MET A 479 -13.21 32.43 -14.41
CA MET A 479 -13.29 33.84 -14.80
C MET A 479 -13.58 34.01 -16.30
N ASN A 480 -14.40 35.00 -16.61
CA ASN A 480 -14.54 35.57 -17.95
C ASN A 480 -13.36 36.53 -18.24
N ASP A 481 -13.29 37.05 -19.47
CA ASP A 481 -12.15 37.86 -19.91
C ASP A 481 -12.03 39.20 -19.15
N GLU A 482 -13.14 39.76 -18.69
CA GLU A 482 -13.17 40.99 -17.89
C GLU A 482 -12.54 40.77 -16.50
N LEU A 483 -12.89 39.67 -15.84
CA LEU A 483 -12.31 39.28 -14.56
C LEU A 483 -10.83 38.92 -14.69
N ILE A 484 -10.43 38.24 -15.76
CA ILE A 484 -9.00 37.98 -16.05
C ILE A 484 -8.22 39.30 -16.22
N ALA A 485 -8.81 40.32 -16.84
CA ALA A 485 -8.18 41.64 -16.97
C ALA A 485 -8.03 42.36 -15.62
N LEU A 486 -8.97 42.17 -14.69
CA LEU A 486 -8.87 42.66 -13.30
C LEU A 486 -7.72 41.99 -12.55
N SER A 487 -7.57 40.67 -12.65
CA SER A 487 -6.40 39.95 -12.11
C SER A 487 -5.09 40.49 -12.66
N LEU A 488 -5.02 40.79 -13.96
CA LEU A 488 -3.81 41.36 -14.57
C LEU A 488 -3.47 42.73 -13.95
N LYS A 489 -4.49 43.58 -13.74
CA LYS A 489 -4.33 44.89 -13.09
C LYS A 489 -3.78 44.77 -11.66
N ASN A 490 -4.23 43.77 -10.90
CA ASN A 490 -3.68 43.51 -9.56
C ASN A 490 -2.19 43.13 -9.62
N LEU A 491 -1.79 42.32 -10.61
CA LEU A 491 -0.39 41.96 -10.82
C LEU A 491 0.45 43.13 -11.36
N GLU A 492 -0.15 44.18 -11.89
CA GLU A 492 0.54 45.39 -12.37
C GLU A 492 0.74 46.46 -11.31
N TRP A 493 0.26 46.22 -10.08
CA TRP A 493 0.47 47.10 -8.93
C TRP A 493 1.93 47.53 -8.79
N GLN A 494 2.14 48.84 -8.63
CA GLN A 494 3.42 49.43 -8.29
C GLN A 494 3.29 50.21 -6.98
N PRO A 495 4.08 49.87 -5.94
CA PRO A 495 4.06 50.60 -4.68
C PRO A 495 4.58 52.03 -4.87
N PRO A 496 4.02 53.03 -4.18
CA PRO A 496 4.60 54.37 -4.14
C PRO A 496 6.05 54.32 -3.64
N ALA A 497 6.96 54.99 -4.35
CA ALA A 497 8.36 55.12 -3.97
C ALA A 497 8.89 56.50 -4.35
N GLU A 498 9.75 57.08 -3.51
CA GLU A 498 10.51 58.28 -3.85
C GLU A 498 11.60 57.96 -4.87
N GLU A 499 11.93 58.93 -5.72
CA GLU A 499 12.89 58.74 -6.81
C GLU A 499 14.28 58.36 -6.25
N GLY A 500 14.75 57.16 -6.59
CA GLY A 500 16.03 56.62 -6.12
C GLY A 500 15.97 55.77 -4.83
N GLU A 501 14.82 55.68 -4.17
CA GLU A 501 14.62 54.80 -3.00
C GLU A 501 14.03 53.44 -3.36
N LYS A 502 14.36 52.41 -2.58
CA LYS A 502 13.69 51.11 -2.71
C LYS A 502 12.26 51.23 -2.18
N PRO A 503 11.25 50.70 -2.89
CA PRO A 503 9.88 50.73 -2.39
C PRO A 503 9.76 49.99 -1.06
N LYS A 504 8.81 50.38 -0.21
CA LYS A 504 8.50 49.69 1.04
C LYS A 504 8.10 48.22 0.81
N SER A 505 7.32 47.94 -0.23
CA SER A 505 6.89 46.58 -0.61
C SER A 505 8.02 45.72 -1.15
N CYS A 506 8.07 44.45 -0.73
CA CYS A 506 9.06 43.49 -1.21
C CYS A 506 8.89 43.06 -2.67
N ILE A 507 7.92 43.60 -3.42
CA ILE A 507 7.62 43.27 -4.82
C ILE A 507 8.83 43.37 -5.78
N THR A 508 9.84 44.16 -5.43
CA THR A 508 11.07 44.32 -6.23
C THR A 508 12.12 43.25 -6.00
N GLU A 509 11.95 42.42 -4.97
CA GLU A 509 12.84 41.30 -4.66
C GLU A 509 12.72 40.21 -5.74
N LEU A 510 13.81 39.48 -5.99
CA LEU A 510 13.87 38.49 -7.08
C LEU A 510 12.77 37.44 -6.96
N ASP A 511 12.57 36.88 -5.76
CA ASP A 511 11.53 35.89 -5.47
C ASP A 511 10.12 36.40 -5.86
N GLU A 512 9.83 37.67 -5.59
CA GLU A 512 8.53 38.29 -5.92
C GLU A 512 8.40 38.55 -7.41
N LYS A 513 9.44 39.06 -8.08
CA LYS A 513 9.44 39.25 -9.54
C LYS A 513 9.15 37.95 -10.29
N VAL A 514 9.73 36.85 -9.83
CA VAL A 514 9.52 35.53 -10.44
C VAL A 514 8.09 35.03 -10.25
N VAL A 515 7.51 35.22 -9.05
CA VAL A 515 6.08 34.94 -8.81
C VAL A 515 5.19 35.81 -9.71
N GLN A 516 5.52 37.10 -9.86
CA GLN A 516 4.77 38.03 -10.71
C GLN A 516 4.78 37.60 -12.18
N SER A 517 5.96 37.31 -12.74
CA SER A 517 6.10 36.84 -14.11
C SER A 517 5.38 35.50 -14.31
N PHE A 518 5.48 34.59 -13.35
CA PHE A 518 4.74 33.34 -13.40
C PHE A 518 3.22 33.55 -13.49
N LEU A 519 2.63 34.33 -12.59
CA LEU A 519 1.19 34.60 -12.61
C LEU A 519 0.75 35.36 -13.88
N LYS A 520 1.57 36.27 -14.40
CA LYS A 520 1.32 36.94 -15.69
C LYS A 520 1.34 35.95 -16.86
N GLY A 521 2.25 34.97 -16.84
CA GLY A 521 2.26 33.88 -17.83
C GLY A 521 1.00 33.02 -17.75
N VAL A 522 0.52 32.72 -16.55
CA VAL A 522 -0.77 32.01 -16.34
C VAL A 522 -1.93 32.81 -16.91
N ILE A 523 -2.01 34.12 -16.61
CA ILE A 523 -3.04 35.00 -17.17
C ILE A 523 -2.98 35.02 -18.69
N ALA A 524 -1.80 35.19 -19.29
CA ALA A 524 -1.63 35.18 -20.73
C ALA A 524 -2.13 33.87 -21.37
N ARG A 525 -1.92 32.72 -20.70
CA ARG A 525 -2.48 31.44 -21.13
C ARG A 525 -4.01 31.45 -21.11
N HIS A 526 -4.63 31.98 -20.06
CA HIS A 526 -6.10 32.06 -19.94
C HIS A 526 -6.72 33.03 -20.94
N GLN A 527 -5.96 34.05 -21.39
CA GLN A 527 -6.35 34.95 -22.49
C GLN A 527 -6.14 34.32 -23.89
N GLY A 528 -5.61 33.10 -23.98
CA GLY A 528 -5.28 32.46 -25.25
C GLY A 528 -3.98 32.97 -25.91
N GLU A 529 -3.22 33.82 -25.23
CA GLU A 529 -1.93 34.38 -25.70
C GLU A 529 -0.77 33.38 -25.43
N TYR A 530 -0.87 32.18 -25.98
CA TYR A 530 0.03 31.06 -25.70
C TYR A 530 1.51 31.35 -25.98
N ALA A 531 1.81 32.02 -27.10
CA ALA A 531 3.19 32.40 -27.45
C ALA A 531 3.81 33.34 -26.40
N LYS A 532 3.03 34.33 -25.91
CA LYS A 532 3.45 35.27 -24.88
C LYS A 532 3.60 34.57 -23.53
N ALA A 533 2.66 33.69 -23.16
CA ALA A 533 2.75 32.89 -21.95
C ALA A 533 4.05 32.07 -21.92
N LYS A 534 4.34 31.36 -23.02
CA LYS A 534 5.57 30.58 -23.17
C LYS A 534 6.83 31.45 -23.09
N GLU A 535 6.82 32.61 -23.75
CA GLU A 535 7.94 33.55 -23.69
C GLU A 535 8.22 34.03 -22.25
N ILE A 536 7.19 34.42 -21.51
CA ILE A 536 7.30 34.84 -20.11
C ILE A 536 7.86 33.68 -19.26
N PHE A 537 7.27 32.48 -19.37
CA PHE A 537 7.72 31.32 -18.61
C PHE A 537 9.18 30.95 -18.89
N GLU A 538 9.61 30.95 -20.15
CA GLU A 538 10.97 30.57 -20.54
C GLU A 538 12.01 31.66 -20.20
N LYS A 539 11.69 32.94 -20.48
CA LYS A 539 12.66 34.04 -20.36
C LYS A 539 12.70 34.68 -18.98
N GLU A 540 11.60 34.69 -18.24
CA GLU A 540 11.51 35.43 -16.98
C GLU A 540 11.44 34.52 -15.74
N VAL A 541 11.03 33.25 -15.91
CA VAL A 541 10.86 32.32 -14.78
C VAL A 541 11.89 31.18 -14.82
N VAL A 542 11.89 30.35 -15.86
CA VAL A 542 12.80 29.18 -15.97
C VAL A 542 14.26 29.60 -16.16
N SER A 543 14.52 30.79 -16.71
CA SER A 543 15.87 31.34 -16.88
C SER A 543 16.55 31.73 -15.55
N VAL A 544 15.77 31.85 -14.46
CA VAL A 544 16.30 32.25 -13.15
C VAL A 544 17.02 31.09 -12.49
N ASP A 545 18.28 31.35 -12.13
CA ASP A 545 19.14 30.36 -11.49
C ASP A 545 18.57 29.92 -10.12
N LYS A 546 18.25 28.64 -10.00
CA LYS A 546 17.56 28.04 -8.84
C LYS A 546 18.17 28.41 -7.48
N PRO A 547 19.50 28.40 -7.25
CA PRO A 547 20.10 28.79 -5.97
C PRO A 547 19.88 30.26 -5.58
N LYS A 548 19.44 31.12 -6.51
CA LYS A 548 19.10 32.52 -6.23
C LYS A 548 17.67 32.68 -5.69
N LEU A 549 16.79 31.72 -5.95
CA LEU A 549 15.44 31.67 -5.38
C LEU A 549 15.52 31.11 -3.97
N LYS A 550 15.16 31.91 -2.97
CA LYS A 550 15.35 31.54 -1.56
C LYS A 550 14.11 30.89 -0.97
N GLU A 551 12.94 31.49 -1.20
CA GLU A 551 11.72 31.15 -0.47
C GLU A 551 10.54 30.76 -1.37
N GLU A 552 10.56 31.05 -2.69
CA GLU A 552 9.44 30.76 -3.63
C GLU A 552 9.76 29.62 -4.61
N ASN A 553 10.23 28.49 -4.09
CA ASN A 553 10.66 27.34 -4.90
C ASN A 553 9.52 26.57 -5.61
N TRP A 554 8.26 26.83 -5.27
CA TRP A 554 7.07 26.22 -5.88
C TRP A 554 6.79 26.72 -7.30
N VAL A 555 7.31 27.88 -7.68
CA VAL A 555 7.04 28.54 -8.97
C VAL A 555 7.69 27.79 -10.14
N LEU A 556 8.93 27.32 -9.98
CA LEU A 556 9.65 26.60 -11.03
C LEU A 556 8.95 25.29 -11.48
N PRO A 557 8.57 24.36 -10.58
CA PRO A 557 7.83 23.18 -10.98
C PRO A 557 6.45 23.53 -11.55
N SER A 558 5.78 24.54 -11.00
CA SER A 558 4.50 25.07 -11.53
C SER A 558 4.65 25.56 -12.96
N THR A 559 5.75 26.22 -13.28
CA THR A 559 6.03 26.73 -14.63
C THR A 559 6.19 25.60 -15.65
N HIS A 560 6.85 24.51 -15.28
CA HIS A 560 6.92 23.34 -16.16
C HIS A 560 5.53 22.75 -16.43
N TYR A 561 4.67 22.65 -15.42
CA TYR A 561 3.29 22.24 -15.63
C TYR A 561 2.56 23.19 -16.58
N GLU A 562 2.61 24.50 -16.35
CA GLU A 562 1.92 25.50 -17.16
C GLU A 562 2.40 25.51 -18.63
N ILE A 563 3.70 25.33 -18.88
CA ILE A 563 4.21 25.15 -20.26
C ILE A 563 3.62 23.89 -20.89
N ALA A 564 3.50 22.79 -20.14
CA ALA A 564 2.87 21.57 -20.66
C ALA A 564 1.39 21.81 -21.05
N VAL A 565 0.67 22.62 -20.26
CA VAL A 565 -0.71 23.02 -20.57
C VAL A 565 -0.77 23.90 -21.82
N VAL A 566 0.15 24.87 -21.97
CA VAL A 566 0.25 25.70 -23.18
C VAL A 566 0.43 24.82 -24.42
N VAL A 567 1.40 23.90 -24.39
CA VAL A 567 1.66 22.99 -25.52
C VAL A 567 0.47 22.06 -25.79
N TRP A 568 -0.21 21.59 -24.74
CA TRP A 568 -1.43 20.81 -24.88
C TRP A 568 -2.56 21.60 -25.56
N ASN A 569 -2.77 22.86 -25.19
CA ASN A 569 -3.81 23.69 -25.79
C ASN A 569 -3.50 24.04 -27.25
N GLU A 570 -2.22 24.24 -27.61
CA GLU A 570 -1.82 24.53 -28.99
C GLU A 570 -1.89 23.30 -29.91
N SER A 571 -1.48 22.14 -29.41
CA SER A 571 -1.15 20.98 -30.26
C SER A 571 -1.85 19.67 -29.86
N GLY A 572 -2.51 19.62 -28.71
CA GLY A 572 -3.10 18.41 -28.14
C GLY A 572 -2.11 17.27 -28.04
N VAL A 573 -2.57 16.06 -28.36
CA VAL A 573 -1.74 14.83 -28.37
C VAL A 573 -0.57 14.90 -29.38
N LYS A 574 -0.56 15.79 -30.38
CA LYS A 574 0.48 15.82 -31.42
C LYS A 574 1.88 16.08 -30.86
N GLU A 575 1.98 16.89 -29.80
CA GLU A 575 3.23 17.23 -29.13
C GLU A 575 3.40 16.45 -27.80
N SER A 576 2.87 15.23 -27.73
CA SER A 576 2.87 14.41 -26.51
C SER A 576 4.27 14.22 -25.89
N LYS A 577 5.34 14.26 -26.71
CA LYS A 577 6.72 14.13 -26.24
C LYS A 577 7.13 15.34 -25.39
N ALA A 578 6.95 16.55 -25.93
CA ALA A 578 7.26 17.78 -25.21
C ALA A 578 6.42 17.89 -23.93
N ILE A 579 5.11 17.60 -24.00
CA ILE A 579 4.21 17.63 -22.85
C ILE A 579 4.70 16.65 -21.77
N ASN A 580 5.05 15.41 -22.14
CA ASN A 580 5.57 14.41 -21.20
C ASN A 580 6.88 14.86 -20.54
N GLU A 581 7.81 15.47 -21.28
CA GLU A 581 9.06 16.00 -20.72
C GLU A 581 8.81 17.06 -19.64
N TYR A 582 7.92 18.03 -19.89
CA TYR A 582 7.57 19.06 -18.92
C TYR A 582 6.82 18.50 -17.71
N LEU A 583 5.83 17.63 -17.92
CA LEU A 583 5.10 16.98 -16.82
C LEU A 583 6.02 16.09 -15.97
N THR A 584 6.99 15.40 -16.58
CA THR A 584 7.98 14.60 -15.86
C THR A 584 8.92 15.49 -15.03
N LYS A 585 9.36 16.64 -15.58
CA LYS A 585 10.16 17.62 -14.80
C LYS A 585 9.37 18.12 -13.58
N CYS A 586 8.10 18.48 -13.76
CA CYS A 586 7.22 18.88 -12.66
C CYS A 586 7.06 17.77 -11.62
N ALA A 587 6.76 16.53 -12.04
CA ALA A 587 6.49 15.41 -11.15
C ALA A 587 7.75 14.83 -10.45
N SER A 588 8.94 15.10 -10.99
CA SER A 588 10.23 14.66 -10.42
C SER A 588 10.98 15.76 -9.70
N TRP A 589 10.35 16.92 -9.49
CA TRP A 589 10.95 18.03 -8.76
C TRP A 589 11.23 17.63 -7.31
N GLU A 590 12.26 18.20 -6.70
CA GLU A 590 12.50 18.01 -5.26
C GLU A 590 11.28 18.49 -4.46
N ALA A 591 10.99 17.90 -3.30
CA ALA A 591 9.80 18.27 -2.53
C ALA A 591 9.74 19.79 -2.23
N TYR A 592 8.62 20.41 -2.58
CA TYR A 592 8.31 21.82 -2.32
C TYR A 592 6.96 21.95 -1.62
N GLU A 593 6.70 23.13 -1.04
CA GLU A 593 5.39 23.44 -0.47
C GLU A 593 4.34 23.34 -1.58
N LEU A 594 3.22 22.63 -1.33
CA LEU A 594 2.11 22.40 -2.29
C LEU A 594 2.33 21.32 -3.36
N ASP A 595 3.42 20.55 -3.31
CA ASP A 595 3.71 19.46 -4.27
C ASP A 595 2.54 18.47 -4.45
N ASN A 596 1.80 18.16 -3.38
CA ASN A 596 0.64 17.26 -3.47
C ASN A 596 -0.45 17.73 -4.46
N ARG A 597 -0.65 19.04 -4.62
CA ARG A 597 -1.69 19.59 -5.52
C ARG A 597 -1.23 19.58 -6.97
N LEU A 598 -0.02 20.07 -7.23
CA LEU A 598 0.51 20.14 -8.58
C LEU A 598 0.93 18.76 -9.10
N GLY A 599 1.50 17.92 -8.23
CA GLY A 599 1.85 16.53 -8.55
C GLY A 599 0.64 15.69 -8.96
N LEU A 600 -0.55 15.94 -8.39
CA LEU A 600 -1.79 15.28 -8.82
C LEU A 600 -2.16 15.69 -10.26
N ARG A 601 -2.18 16.99 -10.56
CA ARG A 601 -2.47 17.53 -11.90
C ARG A 601 -1.48 16.99 -12.94
N ALA A 602 -0.19 16.96 -12.61
CA ALA A 602 0.85 16.44 -13.50
C ALA A 602 0.70 14.92 -13.73
N SER A 603 0.38 14.16 -12.68
CA SER A 603 0.16 12.72 -12.78
C SER A 603 -1.03 12.37 -13.67
N MET A 604 -2.14 13.11 -13.53
CA MET A 604 -3.31 12.94 -14.38
C MET A 604 -3.00 13.25 -15.86
N GLY A 605 -2.28 14.34 -16.14
CA GLY A 605 -1.85 14.66 -17.49
C GLY A 605 -0.97 13.56 -18.11
N LEU A 606 -0.04 12.99 -17.33
CA LEU A 606 0.77 11.85 -17.79
C LEU A 606 -0.08 10.61 -18.11
N ASP A 607 -1.14 10.35 -17.34
CA ASP A 607 -2.03 9.22 -17.58
C ASP A 607 -2.91 9.41 -18.84
N VAL A 608 -3.34 10.64 -19.15
CA VAL A 608 -3.99 10.97 -20.43
C VAL A 608 -3.07 10.63 -21.60
N LEU A 609 -1.81 11.05 -21.56
CA LEU A 609 -0.84 10.75 -22.61
C LEU A 609 -0.59 9.24 -22.78
N LYS A 610 -0.52 8.48 -21.67
CA LYS A 610 -0.37 7.02 -21.70
C LYS A 610 -1.58 6.31 -22.33
N HIS A 611 -2.80 6.81 -22.09
CA HIS A 611 -4.00 6.26 -22.71
C HIS A 611 -4.03 6.54 -24.21
N ALA A 612 -3.73 7.77 -24.63
CA ALA A 612 -3.64 8.12 -26.04
C ALA A 612 -2.61 7.25 -26.78
N ALA A 613 -1.43 7.04 -26.21
CA ALA A 613 -0.39 6.18 -26.78
C ALA A 613 -0.82 4.70 -26.90
N ARG A 614 -1.60 4.18 -25.93
CA ARG A 614 -2.17 2.83 -26.00
C ARG A 614 -3.20 2.70 -27.12
N ALA A 615 -4.13 3.66 -27.22
CA ALA A 615 -5.15 3.66 -28.27
C ALA A 615 -4.53 3.66 -29.68
N VAL A 616 -3.48 4.45 -29.91
CA VAL A 616 -2.74 4.45 -31.19
C VAL A 616 -2.09 3.10 -31.45
N ARG A 617 -1.50 2.46 -30.43
CA ARG A 617 -0.89 1.13 -30.55
C ARG A 617 -1.93 0.06 -30.91
N ASP A 618 -3.10 0.10 -30.29
CA ASP A 618 -4.15 -0.89 -30.52
C ASP A 618 -4.80 -0.71 -31.90
N LEU A 619 -4.95 0.53 -32.38
CA LEU A 619 -5.32 0.85 -33.76
C LEU A 619 -4.28 0.34 -34.77
N LEU A 620 -2.99 0.48 -34.48
CA LEU A 620 -1.92 -0.09 -35.33
C LEU A 620 -1.98 -1.61 -35.37
N LYS A 621 -2.22 -2.27 -34.23
CA LYS A 621 -2.38 -3.74 -34.17
C LYS A 621 -3.60 -4.22 -34.95
N SER A 622 -4.74 -3.53 -34.85
CA SER A 622 -5.95 -3.89 -35.58
C SER A 622 -5.82 -3.64 -37.09
N SER A 623 -5.11 -2.58 -37.49
CA SER A 623 -4.80 -2.30 -38.90
C SER A 623 -3.82 -3.32 -39.50
N ILE A 624 -2.85 -3.83 -38.73
CA ILE A 624 -1.94 -4.91 -39.17
C ILE A 624 -2.68 -6.25 -39.26
N ALA A 625 -3.63 -6.51 -38.36
CA ALA A 625 -4.40 -7.75 -38.35
C ALA A 625 -5.45 -7.88 -39.48
N THR A 626 -5.78 -6.77 -40.16
CA THR A 626 -6.84 -6.72 -41.18
C THR A 626 -6.35 -6.69 -42.62
N SER A 627 -5.03 -6.76 -42.89
CA SER A 627 -4.50 -6.87 -44.26
C SER A 627 -4.49 -8.33 -44.74
N PRO A 628 -5.29 -8.74 -45.74
CA PRO A 628 -5.18 -10.06 -46.33
C PRO A 628 -3.91 -10.16 -47.17
N SER A 629 -3.26 -11.32 -47.13
CA SER A 629 -2.15 -11.68 -48.00
C SER A 629 -2.49 -11.50 -49.49
N SER A 630 -1.81 -10.58 -50.17
CA SER A 630 -1.76 -10.50 -51.64
C SER A 630 -0.29 -10.57 -52.09
N PRO A 631 0.06 -11.45 -53.06
CA PRO A 631 1.41 -11.55 -53.59
C PRO A 631 1.58 -10.57 -54.77
N ASN A 632 2.02 -9.35 -54.46
CA ASN A 632 2.83 -8.41 -55.28
C ASN A 632 2.54 -6.96 -54.85
N PRO A 633 3.54 -6.16 -54.46
CA PRO A 633 3.31 -4.76 -54.13
C PRO A 633 3.36 -3.90 -55.41
N PRO A 634 2.39 -3.02 -55.69
CA PRO A 634 2.65 -1.87 -56.53
C PRO A 634 3.32 -0.77 -55.70
N HIS A 635 4.27 -0.10 -56.35
CA HIS A 635 4.98 1.06 -55.84
C HIS A 635 4.04 2.12 -55.28
N LEU A 636 4.11 2.35 -53.96
CA LEU A 636 3.60 3.55 -53.30
C LEU A 636 4.74 4.14 -52.47
N THR A 637 5.43 5.08 -53.09
CA THR A 637 6.35 6.04 -52.48
C THR A 637 5.56 7.00 -51.58
N ASP A 638 6.19 7.39 -50.47
CA ASP A 638 5.82 8.52 -49.59
C ASP A 638 4.67 8.35 -48.57
N SER A 639 4.76 7.34 -47.71
CA SER A 639 4.07 7.39 -46.40
C SER A 639 4.66 6.57 -45.21
N PRO A 640 5.67 5.68 -45.35
CA PRO A 640 6.19 4.96 -44.18
C PRO A 640 7.00 5.83 -43.20
N ARG A 641 7.59 6.95 -43.67
CA ARG A 641 8.50 7.77 -42.86
C ARG A 641 7.78 8.61 -41.80
N LEU A 642 6.50 8.96 -41.97
CA LEU A 642 5.75 9.72 -40.97
C LEU A 642 5.23 8.80 -39.84
N VAL A 643 4.83 7.58 -40.20
CA VAL A 643 4.26 6.58 -39.27
C VAL A 643 5.35 5.88 -38.45
N GLN A 644 6.53 5.61 -39.03
CA GLN A 644 7.68 5.14 -38.25
C GLN A 644 8.22 6.20 -37.29
N LYS A 645 8.14 7.49 -37.63
CA LYS A 645 8.60 8.57 -36.74
C LYS A 645 7.74 8.67 -35.48
N LEU A 646 6.42 8.53 -35.60
CA LEU A 646 5.50 8.49 -34.44
C LEU A 646 5.65 7.23 -33.57
N ALA A 647 5.98 6.08 -34.17
CA ALA A 647 6.13 4.81 -33.42
C ALA A 647 7.51 4.65 -32.75
N ILE A 648 8.56 5.25 -33.31
CA ILE A 648 9.93 5.19 -32.78
C ILE A 648 10.17 6.26 -31.70
N ASP A 649 9.53 7.43 -31.77
CA ASP A 649 9.69 8.49 -30.76
C ASP A 649 8.95 8.25 -29.43
N ILE A 650 8.08 7.24 -29.36
CA ILE A 650 7.36 6.83 -28.13
C ILE A 650 8.06 5.63 -27.43
N GLN A 651 9.11 5.06 -28.04
CA GLN A 651 9.70 3.78 -27.62
C GLN A 651 10.88 3.84 -26.62
N THR A 652 11.15 4.99 -26.01
CA THR A 652 12.10 5.07 -24.88
C THR A 652 11.48 5.77 -23.68
N PRO A 653 10.99 5.02 -22.67
CA PRO A 653 10.82 5.57 -21.34
C PRO A 653 12.20 5.75 -20.70
N PRO A 654 12.61 6.95 -20.26
CA PRO A 654 13.57 7.02 -19.18
C PRO A 654 12.81 6.76 -17.87
N ILE A 655 12.40 5.52 -17.61
CA ILE A 655 12.01 5.07 -16.26
C ILE A 655 13.24 5.00 -15.32
N ALA A 656 14.41 5.46 -15.78
CA ALA A 656 15.63 5.59 -14.99
C ALA A 656 15.95 7.02 -14.52
N SER A 657 15.14 8.05 -14.82
CA SER A 657 15.41 9.45 -14.39
C SER A 657 14.49 9.99 -13.29
N LEU A 658 13.40 9.31 -12.89
CA LEU A 658 12.58 9.73 -11.74
C LEU A 658 13.19 9.38 -10.36
N ALA A 659 14.41 8.83 -10.32
CA ALA A 659 14.99 8.24 -9.12
C ALA A 659 16.34 8.85 -8.67
N ARG A 660 16.73 10.04 -9.13
CA ARG A 660 18.10 10.53 -8.89
C ARG A 660 18.31 11.97 -8.40
N ASN A 661 17.29 12.63 -7.86
CA ASN A 661 17.45 13.79 -6.95
C ASN A 661 17.22 13.43 -5.47
N VAL A 662 17.74 12.26 -5.06
CA VAL A 662 18.29 12.07 -3.71
C VAL A 662 19.79 11.78 -3.86
N MET A 663 20.57 12.82 -3.62
CA MET A 663 22.01 12.92 -3.29
C MET A 663 23.11 12.60 -4.34
N PHE A 664 23.73 13.70 -4.81
CA PHE A 664 25.16 14.02 -5.00
C PHE A 664 26.07 13.28 -6.03
N ILE A 665 26.31 13.97 -7.18
CA ILE A 665 27.58 14.47 -7.79
C ILE A 665 28.88 13.74 -7.35
N SER A 666 29.75 13.17 -8.21
CA SER A 666 30.63 13.88 -9.17
C SER A 666 31.49 12.96 -10.08
N GLN A 667 31.73 13.40 -11.33
CA GLN A 667 32.98 13.32 -12.14
C GLN A 667 33.54 11.95 -12.61
N ALA A 668 34.17 11.75 -13.79
CA ALA A 668 34.48 12.58 -14.97
C ALA A 668 35.17 11.73 -16.09
N ILE A 669 34.77 11.97 -17.35
CA ILE A 669 35.60 12.32 -18.54
C ILE A 669 36.43 11.26 -19.33
N ASP A 670 36.11 11.21 -20.65
CA ASP A 670 36.88 10.95 -21.90
C ASP A 670 37.67 9.64 -22.12
N SER A 671 37.88 9.08 -23.31
CA SER A 671 37.54 9.31 -24.75
C SER A 671 37.95 7.98 -25.47
N SER A 672 37.41 7.47 -26.58
CA SER A 672 37.61 7.91 -27.98
C SER A 672 37.32 6.72 -28.94
N SER A 673 36.79 7.04 -30.13
CA SER A 673 36.96 6.41 -31.47
C SER A 673 36.58 4.93 -31.78
N SER A 674 35.58 4.79 -32.68
CA SER A 674 35.39 3.96 -33.92
C SER A 674 36.42 2.88 -34.34
N PRO A 675 36.18 2.04 -35.39
CA PRO A 675 34.98 1.32 -35.88
C PRO A 675 35.23 -0.21 -36.19
N VAL A 676 34.15 -1.00 -36.40
CA VAL A 676 33.85 -2.11 -37.41
C VAL A 676 35.03 -2.73 -38.24
N PRO A 677 35.08 -4.00 -38.78
CA PRO A 677 34.04 -5.06 -39.04
C PRO A 677 34.43 -6.59 -38.92
N SER A 678 33.39 -7.45 -39.13
CA SER A 678 33.32 -8.65 -40.01
C SER A 678 33.95 -10.03 -39.69
N SER A 679 33.22 -11.02 -40.21
CA SER A 679 33.56 -12.41 -40.58
C SER A 679 33.49 -13.43 -39.44
N GLY A 680 32.82 -14.58 -39.55
CA GLY A 680 32.12 -15.23 -40.65
C GLY A 680 32.12 -16.74 -40.39
N VAL A 681 31.12 -17.46 -40.94
CA VAL A 681 31.29 -18.80 -41.55
C VAL A 681 31.47 -19.97 -40.56
N LEU A 682 30.84 -21.15 -40.65
CA LEU A 682 29.86 -21.81 -41.53
C LEU A 682 29.48 -23.16 -40.86
N LEU A 683 28.29 -23.68 -41.22
CA LEU A 683 27.95 -25.11 -41.48
C LEU A 683 28.02 -26.11 -40.30
N THR A 684 27.13 -27.09 -40.13
CA THR A 684 26.32 -27.92 -41.06
C THR A 684 25.18 -28.57 -40.22
N CYS A 685 23.90 -28.60 -40.61
CA CYS A 685 23.19 -29.68 -41.37
C CYS A 685 23.68 -31.10 -41.01
N GLN A 686 22.90 -32.15 -40.74
CA GLN A 686 21.64 -32.68 -41.29
C GLN A 686 21.55 -34.10 -40.66
N GLN A 687 20.45 -34.67 -40.19
CA GLN A 687 19.46 -35.49 -40.92
C GLN A 687 18.63 -36.26 -39.85
N LEU A 688 17.29 -36.21 -39.89
CA LEU A 688 16.34 -37.27 -40.32
C LEU A 688 16.35 -38.52 -39.39
N HIS A 689 15.25 -39.09 -38.89
CA HIS A 689 13.92 -39.25 -39.45
C HIS A 689 12.93 -39.86 -38.42
N GLN A 690 11.64 -39.52 -38.61
CA GLN A 690 10.45 -40.40 -38.57
C GLN A 690 9.88 -40.96 -37.24
N HIS A 691 8.68 -40.45 -36.94
CA HIS A 691 7.53 -41.10 -36.27
C HIS A 691 7.09 -42.41 -36.97
N PRO A 692 6.38 -43.36 -36.32
CA PRO A 692 4.95 -43.20 -36.01
C PRO A 692 4.37 -43.88 -34.75
N SER A 693 3.13 -43.46 -34.49
CA SER A 693 2.08 -43.91 -33.56
C SER A 693 1.88 -45.41 -33.32
N SER A 694 1.39 -45.80 -32.13
CA SER A 694 0.04 -46.40 -31.95
C SER A 694 -0.26 -46.88 -30.51
N THR A 695 -1.51 -46.67 -30.13
CA THR A 695 -2.35 -47.24 -29.06
C THR A 695 -2.17 -48.73 -28.72
N ALA A 696 -2.26 -49.11 -27.42
CA ALA A 696 -2.97 -50.32 -26.96
C ALA A 696 -3.11 -50.41 -25.42
N TYR A 697 -4.35 -50.58 -24.97
CA TYR A 697 -4.78 -50.94 -23.62
C TYR A 697 -4.91 -52.47 -23.53
N ARG A 698 -4.17 -53.18 -22.66
CA ARG A 698 -4.66 -54.37 -21.91
C ARG A 698 -3.66 -54.98 -20.92
N LYS A 699 -4.17 -55.20 -19.71
CA LYS A 699 -3.84 -56.15 -18.64
C LYS A 699 -2.77 -57.22 -18.96
N HIS A 700 -1.75 -57.32 -18.10
CA HIS A 700 -1.35 -58.61 -17.51
C HIS A 700 -0.71 -58.48 -16.13
N ARG A 701 -1.01 -59.50 -15.31
CA ARG A 701 -0.73 -59.70 -13.89
C ARG A 701 0.75 -59.87 -13.55
N SER A 702 1.06 -59.50 -12.30
CA SER A 702 2.01 -60.11 -11.36
C SER A 702 3.35 -60.60 -11.88
N SER A 703 4.39 -59.82 -11.60
CA SER A 703 5.72 -60.36 -11.30
C SER A 703 6.43 -59.40 -10.35
N THR A 704 6.45 -59.79 -9.07
CA THR A 704 7.25 -59.22 -7.98
C THR A 704 8.74 -59.36 -8.32
N GLN A 705 9.35 -58.33 -8.89
CA GLN A 705 10.81 -58.21 -8.90
C GLN A 705 11.26 -57.57 -7.57
N ARG A 706 11.70 -58.44 -6.65
CA ARG A 706 12.51 -58.06 -5.49
C ARG A 706 13.83 -57.50 -6.00
N LEU A 707 14.00 -56.17 -5.99
CA LEU A 707 15.33 -55.58 -5.98
C LEU A 707 15.94 -55.80 -4.58
N HIS A 708 16.88 -56.75 -4.49
CA HIS A 708 17.81 -56.86 -3.38
C HIS A 708 18.75 -55.65 -3.41
N LEU A 709 18.42 -54.59 -2.68
CA LEU A 709 19.43 -53.62 -2.24
C LEU A 709 20.27 -54.29 -1.15
N ARG A 710 21.47 -54.75 -1.52
CA ARG A 710 22.49 -55.14 -0.54
C ARG A 710 22.90 -53.90 0.25
N CYS A 711 22.39 -53.77 1.47
CA CYS A 711 23.01 -52.94 2.51
C CYS A 711 24.32 -53.60 2.96
N SER A 712 25.39 -53.38 2.21
CA SER A 712 26.76 -53.69 2.64
C SER A 712 27.71 -52.66 2.05
N GLY A 713 27.79 -51.51 2.73
CA GLY A 713 28.64 -50.40 2.34
C GLY A 713 28.79 -49.40 3.48
N ILE A 714 29.33 -49.85 4.63
CA ILE A 714 29.95 -48.91 5.56
C ILE A 714 31.20 -48.39 4.85
N VAL A 715 31.06 -47.30 4.10
CA VAL A 715 32.21 -46.53 3.62
C VAL A 715 32.69 -45.69 4.80
N ARG A 716 33.62 -46.25 5.60
CA ARG A 716 34.46 -45.46 6.48
C ARG A 716 35.34 -44.57 5.59
N TYR A 717 34.98 -43.31 5.42
CA TYR A 717 35.96 -42.31 4.96
C TYR A 717 37.01 -42.11 6.04
N LYS A 718 38.07 -42.91 6.01
CA LYS A 718 39.35 -42.56 6.64
C LYS A 718 40.01 -41.49 5.76
N TYR A 719 40.02 -40.25 6.20
CA TYR A 719 40.95 -39.26 5.66
C TYR A 719 42.38 -39.71 6.02
N THR A 720 43.07 -40.31 5.05
CA THR A 720 44.50 -40.55 5.14
C THR A 720 45.17 -39.34 4.51
N VAL A 721 45.79 -38.48 5.32
CA VAL A 721 46.60 -37.36 4.84
C VAL A 721 47.81 -37.94 4.13
N THR A 722 47.77 -37.97 2.80
CA THR A 722 48.93 -38.25 1.97
C THR A 722 49.61 -36.92 1.66
N THR A 723 50.67 -36.62 2.40
CA THR A 723 51.62 -35.56 2.06
C THR A 723 52.36 -35.95 0.79
N THR A 724 51.92 -35.45 -0.36
CA THR A 724 52.76 -35.40 -1.56
C THR A 724 53.41 -34.03 -1.65
N SER A 725 54.72 -34.04 -1.38
CA SER A 725 55.64 -32.92 -1.57
C SER A 725 55.77 -32.58 -3.06
N GLY A 726 55.46 -31.34 -3.45
CA GLY A 726 55.95 -30.77 -4.70
C GLY A 726 54.94 -29.99 -5.55
N ALA A 727 54.48 -28.83 -5.07
CA ALA A 727 54.08 -27.70 -5.93
C ALA A 727 54.01 -26.41 -5.09
N LYS A 728 54.82 -25.41 -5.42
CA LYS A 728 54.83 -24.07 -4.79
C LYS A 728 53.70 -23.22 -5.40
N GLY A 729 52.71 -22.82 -4.60
CA GLY A 729 51.55 -21.95 -4.94
C GLY A 729 50.70 -21.68 -3.67
N PRO A 730 49.87 -20.63 -3.59
CA PRO A 730 49.70 -19.79 -2.38
C PRO A 730 49.01 -20.49 -1.19
N PHE A 731 49.82 -20.94 -0.24
CA PHE A 731 49.45 -21.62 1.01
C PHE A 731 49.01 -20.68 2.16
N ALA A 732 48.32 -19.57 1.86
CA ALA A 732 47.80 -18.65 2.89
C ALA A 732 46.33 -18.91 3.28
N LYS A 733 45.57 -19.75 2.55
CA LYS A 733 44.11 -19.88 2.74
C LYS A 733 43.63 -20.99 3.69
N MET A 734 44.50 -21.90 4.12
CA MET A 734 44.10 -23.04 4.97
C MET A 734 44.31 -22.76 6.48
N SER A 735 45.28 -21.92 6.86
CA SER A 735 45.62 -21.68 8.27
C SER A 735 44.55 -20.89 9.04
N ASP A 736 43.87 -19.94 8.40
CA ASP A 736 42.82 -19.14 9.05
C ASP A 736 41.49 -19.92 9.18
N LEU A 737 41.21 -20.81 8.23
CA LEU A 737 40.09 -21.75 8.30
C LEU A 737 40.35 -22.92 9.28
N LEU A 738 41.61 -23.24 9.56
CA LEU A 738 42.01 -24.21 10.57
C LEU A 738 41.94 -23.64 12.00
N MET A 739 42.03 -22.31 12.16
CA MET A 739 41.85 -21.64 13.47
C MET A 739 40.39 -21.68 13.97
N SER A 740 39.39 -21.84 13.09
CA SER A 740 37.96 -21.83 13.44
C SER A 740 37.38 -23.18 13.90
N ARG A 741 38.18 -24.27 13.93
CA ARG A 741 37.78 -25.59 14.45
C ARG A 741 37.88 -25.73 15.97
N ARG A 742 37.99 -24.62 16.71
CA ARG A 742 38.11 -24.64 18.18
C ARG A 742 36.73 -24.67 18.83
N SER A 743 36.57 -25.58 19.79
CA SER A 743 35.48 -25.45 20.75
C SER A 743 35.63 -24.16 21.54
N TYR A 744 34.54 -23.46 21.82
CA TYR A 744 34.53 -22.27 22.65
C TYR A 744 33.40 -22.33 23.67
N THR A 745 33.50 -21.51 24.70
CA THR A 745 32.44 -21.37 25.69
C THR A 745 31.63 -20.11 25.36
N THR A 746 30.31 -20.19 25.49
CA THR A 746 29.40 -19.04 25.29
C THR A 746 29.61 -17.96 26.36
N ALA A 747 29.04 -16.77 26.14
CA ALA A 747 29.33 -15.57 26.93
C ALA A 747 29.09 -15.74 28.44
N LYS A 748 27.99 -16.38 28.87
CA LYS A 748 27.73 -16.69 30.30
C LYS A 748 28.38 -17.99 30.76
N GLY A 749 29.14 -18.68 29.91
CA GLY A 749 29.83 -19.90 30.31
C GLY A 749 28.96 -21.15 30.34
N LEU A 750 27.70 -21.08 29.90
CA LEU A 750 26.72 -22.16 30.11
C LEU A 750 26.83 -23.30 29.09
N PHE A 751 27.34 -23.01 27.90
CA PHE A 751 27.53 -24.01 26.85
C PHE A 751 28.98 -24.11 26.40
N LYS A 752 29.42 -25.34 26.14
CA LYS A 752 30.58 -25.62 25.29
C LYS A 752 30.08 -25.83 23.85
N ALA A 753 30.42 -24.88 22.97
CA ALA A 753 30.12 -24.94 21.55
C ALA A 753 31.23 -25.69 20.79
N GLU A 754 30.85 -26.67 19.98
CA GLU A 754 31.74 -27.45 19.11
C GLU A 754 31.29 -27.25 17.65
N LYS A 755 32.24 -26.89 16.77
CA LYS A 755 31.97 -26.64 15.35
C LYS A 755 32.23 -27.88 14.51
N HIS A 756 31.32 -28.15 13.57
CA HIS A 756 31.36 -29.29 12.66
C HIS A 756 31.16 -28.82 11.22
N VAL A 757 31.88 -29.44 10.28
CA VAL A 757 31.62 -29.29 8.84
C VAL A 757 31.02 -30.59 8.33
N ILE A 758 29.84 -30.50 7.72
CA ILE A 758 29.15 -31.66 7.16
C ILE A 758 28.73 -31.39 5.71
N PRO A 759 28.55 -32.43 4.88
CA PRO A 759 27.96 -32.24 3.56
C PRO A 759 26.50 -31.78 3.68
N ALA A 760 26.14 -30.77 2.89
CA ALA A 760 24.75 -30.38 2.67
C ALA A 760 24.00 -31.48 1.91
N PHE A 761 22.66 -31.42 1.91
CA PHE A 761 21.89 -32.37 1.10
C PHE A 761 22.23 -32.18 -0.38
N PRO A 762 22.59 -33.26 -1.11
CA PRO A 762 23.25 -33.14 -2.40
C PRO A 762 22.36 -32.61 -3.52
N ILE A 763 21.04 -32.79 -3.42
CA ILE A 763 20.08 -32.34 -4.44
C ILE A 763 19.47 -31.01 -4.01
N ARG A 764 19.64 -29.98 -4.84
CA ARG A 764 19.06 -28.65 -4.63
C ARG A 764 17.71 -28.53 -5.32
N GLU A 765 16.86 -27.64 -4.83
CA GLU A 765 15.51 -27.44 -5.36
C GLU A 765 15.52 -26.85 -6.77
N HIS A 766 16.51 -26.02 -7.06
CA HIS A 766 16.57 -25.24 -8.29
C HIS A 766 17.89 -25.51 -9.02
N PRO A 767 17.89 -25.58 -10.37
CA PRO A 767 19.09 -25.85 -11.16
C PRO A 767 20.24 -24.86 -10.94
N ARG A 768 19.94 -23.63 -10.50
CA ARG A 768 20.95 -22.60 -10.20
C ARG A 768 21.11 -22.34 -8.70
N GLY A 769 20.78 -23.33 -7.87
CA GLY A 769 21.10 -23.31 -6.43
C GLY A 769 22.60 -23.44 -6.17
N THR A 770 23.32 -24.05 -7.10
CA THR A 770 24.79 -24.10 -7.15
C THR A 770 25.31 -23.40 -8.40
N TRP A 771 26.63 -23.15 -8.45
CA TRP A 771 27.29 -22.58 -9.61
C TRP A 771 27.33 -23.57 -10.78
N THR A 772 27.61 -24.84 -10.49
CA THR A 772 27.50 -25.97 -11.43
C THR A 772 26.67 -27.11 -10.83
N ASP A 773 26.08 -27.97 -11.68
CA ASP A 773 25.25 -29.10 -11.24
C ASP A 773 26.03 -30.15 -10.42
N ASP A 774 27.35 -30.21 -10.62
CA ASP A 774 28.25 -31.15 -9.92
C ASP A 774 28.79 -30.60 -8.59
N ASP A 775 28.58 -29.31 -8.29
CA ASP A 775 29.02 -28.73 -7.03
C ASP A 775 28.34 -29.42 -5.84
N ARG A 776 29.13 -29.64 -4.79
CA ARG A 776 28.66 -30.19 -3.51
C ARG A 776 28.93 -29.17 -2.41
N LEU A 777 27.83 -28.72 -1.80
CA LEU A 777 27.85 -27.73 -0.74
C LEU A 777 28.08 -28.37 0.63
N GLU A 778 28.63 -27.59 1.54
CA GLU A 778 28.92 -27.98 2.93
C GLU A 778 28.21 -27.05 3.90
N LEU A 779 27.98 -27.52 5.13
CA LEU A 779 27.35 -26.74 6.20
C LEU A 779 28.32 -26.63 7.37
N MET A 780 28.48 -25.42 7.89
CA MET A 780 29.08 -25.17 9.19
C MET A 780 27.98 -25.25 10.27
N VAL A 781 28.20 -26.14 11.24
CA VAL A 781 27.22 -26.48 12.27
C VAL A 781 27.83 -26.29 13.65
N ASN A 782 27.12 -25.61 14.55
CA ASN A 782 27.48 -25.56 15.96
C ASN A 782 26.64 -26.57 16.75
N GLN A 783 27.33 -27.34 17.60
CA GLN A 783 26.76 -28.16 18.64
C GLN A 783 27.04 -27.50 20.00
N TYR A 784 25.99 -27.05 20.69
CA TYR A 784 26.11 -26.48 22.03
C TYR A 784 25.77 -27.56 23.07
N LYS A 785 26.76 -27.92 23.90
CA LYS A 785 26.62 -28.88 25.01
C LYS A 785 26.54 -28.13 26.34
N PRO A 786 25.48 -28.30 27.14
CA PRO A 786 25.41 -27.70 28.47
C PRO A 786 26.58 -28.13 29.35
N VAL A 787 27.27 -27.18 29.98
CA VAL A 787 28.45 -27.47 30.82
C VAL A 787 28.08 -28.33 32.03
N ASN A 788 26.85 -28.19 32.53
CA ASN A 788 26.32 -28.94 33.68
C ASN A 788 25.65 -30.28 33.30
N ASN A 789 25.61 -30.64 32.01
CA ASN A 789 25.11 -31.94 31.55
C ASN A 789 26.10 -32.60 30.55
N PRO A 790 27.35 -32.90 30.98
CA PRO A 790 28.37 -33.44 30.09
C PRO A 790 28.08 -34.87 29.61
N GLU A 791 27.27 -35.62 30.36
CA GLU A 791 26.86 -37.00 30.06
C GLU A 791 25.31 -37.09 29.98
N PRO A 792 24.72 -36.70 28.84
CA PRO A 792 23.27 -36.60 28.72
C PRO A 792 22.58 -37.97 28.75
N LYS A 793 21.48 -38.07 29.47
CA LYS A 793 20.69 -39.30 29.67
C LYS A 793 19.62 -39.46 28.60
N ALA A 794 19.02 -40.66 28.54
CA ALA A 794 17.84 -40.88 27.72
C ALA A 794 16.68 -40.01 28.23
N GLY A 795 15.97 -39.34 27.34
CA GLY A 795 14.91 -38.38 27.69
C GLY A 795 15.35 -36.91 27.79
N ASP A 796 16.66 -36.64 27.88
CA ASP A 796 17.18 -35.26 27.82
C ASP A 796 16.94 -34.67 26.42
N LEU A 797 16.46 -33.42 26.36
CA LEU A 797 15.96 -32.80 25.12
C LEU A 797 17.09 -32.40 24.16
N THR A 798 16.99 -32.81 22.90
CA THR A 798 17.79 -32.26 21.80
C THR A 798 17.03 -31.12 21.10
N LEU A 799 17.68 -29.99 20.86
CA LEU A 799 17.10 -28.90 20.05
C LEU A 799 17.77 -28.82 18.68
N ILE A 800 16.95 -28.69 17.64
CA ILE A 800 17.38 -28.29 16.30
C ILE A 800 16.88 -26.87 16.05
N VAL A 801 17.78 -25.96 15.73
CA VAL A 801 17.47 -24.55 15.53
C VAL A 801 17.81 -24.11 14.11
N ALA A 802 16.98 -23.23 13.54
CA ALA A 802 17.20 -22.65 12.22
C ALA A 802 17.11 -21.12 12.27
N HIS A 803 18.12 -20.43 11.75
CA HIS A 803 18.23 -18.98 11.80
C HIS A 803 17.43 -18.27 10.69
N ALA A 804 17.14 -16.98 10.91
CA ALA A 804 16.54 -16.08 9.93
C ALA A 804 17.48 -15.69 8.77
N ASN A 805 16.91 -15.18 7.67
CA ASN A 805 17.68 -14.71 6.52
C ASN A 805 18.55 -13.49 6.87
N GLY A 806 19.82 -13.49 6.43
CA GLY A 806 20.79 -12.42 6.68
C GLY A 806 21.49 -12.53 8.04
N PHE A 807 21.19 -13.56 8.82
CA PHE A 807 21.76 -13.79 10.15
C PHE A 807 22.68 -15.02 10.15
N HIS A 808 23.48 -15.16 11.21
CA HIS A 808 24.33 -16.33 11.46
C HIS A 808 23.99 -16.97 12.81
N LYS A 809 24.27 -18.26 12.93
CA LYS A 809 23.84 -19.12 14.05
C LYS A 809 24.25 -18.64 15.45
N GLU A 810 25.37 -17.95 15.60
CA GLU A 810 25.86 -17.48 16.90
C GLU A 810 24.98 -16.38 17.52
N LEU A 811 24.16 -15.67 16.73
CA LEU A 811 23.28 -14.61 17.26
C LEU A 811 22.20 -15.11 18.21
N TYR A 812 21.99 -16.42 18.28
CA TYR A 812 20.99 -17.08 19.13
C TYR A 812 21.60 -17.54 20.46
N GLU A 813 22.91 -17.37 20.69
CA GLU A 813 23.57 -17.79 21.93
C GLU A 813 22.92 -17.18 23.19
N PRO A 814 22.58 -15.87 23.25
CA PRO A 814 21.89 -15.33 24.42
C PRO A 814 20.53 -15.97 24.65
N PHE A 815 19.75 -16.21 23.59
CA PHE A 815 18.48 -16.94 23.68
C PHE A 815 18.69 -18.37 24.22
N PHE A 816 19.73 -19.09 23.77
CA PHE A 816 20.04 -20.43 24.28
C PHE A 816 20.40 -20.43 25.77
N GLU A 817 21.19 -19.44 26.22
CA GLU A 817 21.60 -19.34 27.61
C GLU A 817 20.42 -19.03 28.54
N TYR A 818 19.54 -18.10 28.17
CA TYR A 818 18.31 -17.84 28.93
C TYR A 818 17.36 -19.05 28.92
N LEU A 819 17.29 -19.77 27.79
CA LEU A 819 16.45 -20.96 27.66
C LEU A 819 16.96 -22.06 28.60
N LEU A 820 18.26 -22.32 28.65
CA LEU A 820 18.84 -23.33 29.53
C LEU A 820 18.57 -22.99 31.00
N GLU A 821 18.84 -21.75 31.41
CA GLU A 821 18.62 -21.27 32.78
C GLU A 821 17.16 -21.50 33.22
N ASP A 822 16.19 -21.15 32.37
CA ASP A 822 14.77 -21.31 32.70
C ASP A 822 14.31 -22.78 32.64
N TYR A 823 14.78 -23.55 31.65
CA TYR A 823 14.42 -24.95 31.47
C TYR A 823 14.89 -25.82 32.63
N GLU A 824 16.05 -25.51 33.19
CA GLU A 824 16.61 -26.19 34.37
C GLU A 824 15.91 -25.81 35.66
N LYS A 825 15.48 -24.55 35.82
CA LYS A 825 14.63 -24.15 36.95
C LYS A 825 13.33 -24.94 36.99
N ARG A 826 12.83 -25.39 35.84
CA ARG A 826 11.65 -26.26 35.72
C ARG A 826 11.94 -27.74 36.00
N GLY A 827 13.20 -28.09 36.29
CA GLY A 827 13.64 -29.44 36.62
C GLY A 827 13.84 -30.35 35.41
N ALA A 828 14.02 -29.79 34.21
CA ALA A 828 14.31 -30.55 33.00
C ALA A 828 15.76 -30.34 32.53
N LYS A 829 16.27 -31.27 31.72
CA LYS A 829 17.64 -31.26 31.23
C LYS A 829 17.71 -31.20 29.72
N LEU A 830 18.65 -30.41 29.23
CA LEU A 830 18.98 -30.31 27.81
C LEU A 830 20.17 -31.24 27.49
N ARG A 831 20.08 -31.96 26.38
CA ARG A 831 21.16 -32.80 25.84
C ARG A 831 22.15 -31.94 25.06
N ASN A 832 21.66 -31.26 24.03
CA ASN A 832 22.43 -30.34 23.20
C ASN A 832 21.50 -29.49 22.30
N ILE A 833 22.07 -28.42 21.76
CA ILE A 833 21.44 -27.59 20.71
C ILE A 833 22.29 -27.71 19.46
N TRP A 834 21.64 -27.92 18.32
CA TRP A 834 22.27 -27.95 17.02
C TRP A 834 21.70 -26.86 16.13
N ILE A 835 22.59 -26.11 15.51
CA ILE A 835 22.22 -25.07 14.55
C ILE A 835 23.26 -25.03 13.44
N ALA A 836 22.79 -25.10 12.20
CA ALA A 836 23.61 -24.93 11.02
C ALA A 836 23.41 -23.53 10.46
N ASP A 837 24.48 -22.92 9.93
CA ASP A 837 24.27 -21.83 8.99
C ASP A 837 23.72 -22.43 7.70
N MET A 838 22.68 -21.84 7.13
CA MET A 838 22.17 -22.23 5.81
C MET A 838 23.31 -22.14 4.79
N HIS A 839 23.36 -23.08 3.83
CA HIS A 839 24.46 -23.27 2.88
C HIS A 839 25.03 -21.98 2.24
N ASN A 840 24.24 -20.92 2.06
CA ASN A 840 24.64 -19.65 1.46
C ASN A 840 24.84 -18.49 2.46
N GLN A 841 24.74 -18.72 3.77
CA GLN A 841 24.79 -17.71 4.83
C GLN A 841 25.86 -18.04 5.87
N GLY A 842 26.28 -17.04 6.64
CA GLY A 842 27.25 -17.18 7.72
C GLY A 842 28.53 -17.87 7.28
N GLU A 843 29.04 -18.76 8.13
CA GLU A 843 30.25 -19.53 7.82
C GLU A 843 30.02 -20.56 6.71
N SER A 844 28.81 -21.12 6.57
CA SER A 844 28.48 -22.00 5.44
C SER A 844 28.62 -21.28 4.09
N GLY A 845 28.16 -20.04 4.01
CA GLY A 845 28.32 -19.19 2.83
C GLY A 845 29.79 -18.92 2.51
N VAL A 846 30.63 -18.75 3.54
CA VAL A 846 32.09 -18.63 3.40
C VAL A 846 32.71 -19.91 2.83
N LEU A 847 32.35 -21.08 3.38
CA LEU A 847 32.82 -22.38 2.88
C LEU A 847 32.47 -22.59 1.41
N ASN A 848 31.27 -22.15 1.02
CA ASN A 848 30.72 -22.40 -0.29
C ASN A 848 30.93 -21.27 -1.30
N GLU A 849 31.65 -20.18 -0.96
CA GLU A 849 31.62 -18.91 -1.71
C GLU A 849 31.90 -19.01 -3.23
N LYS A 850 32.56 -20.08 -3.68
CA LYS A 850 32.86 -20.36 -5.11
C LYS A 850 31.90 -21.33 -5.80
N LYS A 851 31.03 -21.99 -5.02
CA LYS A 851 30.10 -23.05 -5.44
C LYS A 851 28.64 -22.56 -5.41
N LEU A 852 28.36 -21.38 -4.84
CA LEU A 852 27.01 -20.85 -4.68
C LEU A 852 26.46 -20.34 -6.01
N GLY A 853 25.20 -20.68 -6.30
CA GLY A 853 24.45 -20.11 -7.40
C GLY A 853 23.64 -18.87 -7.02
N GLY A 854 22.79 -18.41 -7.94
CA GLY A 854 21.92 -17.25 -7.77
C GLY A 854 20.46 -17.58 -7.47
N ASP A 855 20.09 -18.85 -7.44
CA ASP A 855 18.70 -19.30 -7.33
C ASP A 855 18.48 -20.19 -6.09
N VAL A 856 18.47 -19.54 -4.92
CA VAL A 856 18.46 -20.18 -3.60
C VAL A 856 17.07 -20.72 -3.25
N GLY A 857 16.92 -21.98 -2.85
CA GLY A 857 15.64 -22.52 -2.30
C GLY A 857 15.60 -22.46 -0.77
N TRP A 858 14.49 -21.99 -0.15
CA TRP A 858 14.40 -21.96 1.32
C TRP A 858 14.39 -23.37 1.90
N PHE A 859 13.60 -24.27 1.32
CA PHE A 859 13.38 -25.62 1.83
C PHE A 859 14.49 -26.62 1.49
N ASP A 860 15.53 -26.18 0.77
CA ASP A 860 16.78 -26.91 0.75
C ASP A 860 17.35 -27.07 2.17
N HIS A 861 17.20 -26.05 3.02
CA HIS A 861 17.70 -26.14 4.39
C HIS A 861 16.89 -27.11 5.26
N SER A 862 15.61 -27.34 4.94
CA SER A 862 14.80 -28.39 5.57
C SER A 862 15.37 -29.79 5.30
N ARG A 863 15.95 -30.01 4.11
CA ARG A 863 16.64 -31.26 3.75
C ARG A 863 18.05 -31.32 4.36
N ASP A 864 18.73 -30.19 4.42
CA ASP A 864 20.01 -30.05 5.11
C ASP A 864 19.91 -30.43 6.60
N VAL A 865 18.82 -30.06 7.28
CA VAL A 865 18.53 -30.49 8.66
C VAL A 865 18.42 -32.01 8.78
N LEU A 866 17.76 -32.69 7.83
CA LEU A 866 17.71 -34.15 7.81
C LEU A 866 19.11 -34.75 7.60
N SER A 867 19.93 -34.14 6.73
CA SER A 867 21.33 -34.53 6.53
C SER A 867 22.12 -34.42 7.83
N LEU A 868 21.98 -33.30 8.55
CA LEU A 868 22.61 -33.09 9.85
C LEU A 868 22.26 -34.20 10.86
N ILE A 869 20.98 -34.54 10.98
CA ILE A 869 20.52 -35.60 11.89
C ILE A 869 21.16 -36.95 11.52
N MET A 870 21.23 -37.27 10.23
CA MET A 870 21.83 -38.53 9.74
C MET A 870 23.34 -38.62 10.00
N GLN A 871 24.04 -37.49 10.11
CA GLN A 871 25.49 -37.47 10.39
C GLN A 871 25.82 -37.68 11.86
N PHE A 872 24.91 -37.31 12.77
CA PHE A 872 25.12 -37.42 14.22
C PHE A 872 24.03 -38.25 14.94
N PRO A 873 23.75 -39.49 14.50
CA PRO A 873 22.65 -40.29 15.04
C PRO A 873 22.85 -40.73 16.50
N LYS A 874 24.07 -40.58 17.04
CA LYS A 874 24.38 -40.86 18.45
C LYS A 874 24.12 -39.68 19.38
N ASP A 875 24.25 -38.46 18.85
CA ASP A 875 24.17 -37.23 19.63
C ASP A 875 22.84 -36.51 19.44
N ILE A 876 22.16 -36.71 18.31
CA ILE A 876 20.82 -36.21 18.02
C ILE A 876 19.83 -37.35 18.22
N VAL A 877 19.25 -37.41 19.43
CA VAL A 877 18.39 -38.51 19.89
C VAL A 877 17.08 -37.93 20.44
N GLN A 878 15.96 -38.66 20.27
CA GLN A 878 14.68 -38.26 20.83
C GLN A 878 14.71 -38.14 22.36
N PRO A 879 13.98 -37.17 22.95
CA PRO A 879 13.09 -36.22 22.27
C PRO A 879 13.85 -35.11 21.53
N ILE A 880 13.39 -34.76 20.32
CA ILE A 880 13.95 -33.69 19.49
C ILE A 880 12.88 -32.61 19.32
N ALA A 881 13.18 -31.33 19.56
CA ALA A 881 12.27 -30.24 19.23
C ALA A 881 12.92 -29.23 18.28
N GLY A 882 12.09 -28.59 17.46
CA GLY A 882 12.52 -27.57 16.49
C GLY A 882 12.25 -26.16 16.99
N ILE A 883 13.19 -25.23 16.82
CA ILE A 883 12.98 -23.78 17.03
C ILE A 883 13.49 -23.02 15.81
N GLY A 884 12.60 -22.36 15.07
CA GLY A 884 12.97 -21.66 13.85
C GLY A 884 12.55 -20.21 13.87
N HIS A 885 13.44 -19.30 13.48
CA HIS A 885 13.14 -17.86 13.41
C HIS A 885 12.94 -17.41 11.95
N SER A 886 11.89 -16.64 11.67
CA SER A 886 11.62 -16.04 10.36
C SER A 886 11.57 -17.11 9.25
N MET A 887 12.45 -17.02 8.23
CA MET A 887 12.70 -18.06 7.23
C MET A 887 13.00 -19.43 7.86
N GLY A 888 13.83 -19.48 8.91
CA GLY A 888 14.16 -20.70 9.65
C GLY A 888 12.94 -21.35 10.29
N GLY A 889 11.94 -20.55 10.66
CA GLY A 889 10.63 -21.02 11.12
C GLY A 889 9.93 -21.84 10.03
N ALA A 890 9.77 -21.28 8.83
CA ALA A 890 9.18 -21.99 7.70
C ALA A 890 9.97 -23.27 7.34
N GLN A 891 11.30 -23.23 7.42
CA GLN A 891 12.16 -24.37 7.14
C GLN A 891 11.94 -25.55 8.09
N LEU A 892 11.81 -25.31 9.39
CA LEU A 892 11.57 -26.38 10.36
C LEU A 892 10.13 -26.90 10.32
N PHE A 893 9.16 -26.05 10.01
CA PHE A 893 7.79 -26.50 9.73
C PHE A 893 7.76 -27.45 8.53
N ARG A 894 8.48 -27.10 7.45
CA ARG A 894 8.61 -27.96 6.28
C ARG A 894 9.35 -29.27 6.59
N ALA A 895 10.42 -29.23 7.39
CA ALA A 895 11.12 -30.44 7.82
C ALA A 895 10.20 -31.36 8.66
N SER A 896 9.38 -30.77 9.54
CA SER A 896 8.38 -31.50 10.30
C SER A 896 7.29 -32.10 9.42
N HIS A 897 6.88 -31.40 8.36
CA HIS A 897 5.91 -31.91 7.40
C HIS A 897 6.50 -33.09 6.58
N MET A 898 7.75 -32.97 6.15
CA MET A 898 8.48 -34.03 5.44
C MET A 898 8.67 -35.30 6.30
N HIS A 899 8.88 -35.12 7.61
CA HIS A 899 9.08 -36.22 8.56
C HIS A 899 8.24 -35.98 9.83
N PRO A 900 6.94 -36.33 9.83
CA PRO A 900 5.99 -36.00 10.91
C PRO A 900 6.35 -36.50 12.32
N THR A 901 7.20 -37.52 12.42
CA THR A 901 7.67 -38.09 13.69
C THR A 901 9.05 -37.58 14.11
N LEU A 902 9.63 -36.64 13.36
CA LEU A 902 10.97 -36.11 13.63
C LEU A 902 10.99 -35.32 14.94
N PHE A 903 10.09 -34.34 15.04
CA PHE A 903 10.03 -33.43 16.17
C PHE A 903 8.91 -33.82 17.13
N THR A 904 9.21 -33.74 18.42
CA THR A 904 8.24 -33.78 19.51
C THR A 904 7.32 -32.55 19.46
N CYS A 905 7.84 -31.39 19.12
CA CYS A 905 7.10 -30.16 18.86
C CYS A 905 7.95 -29.17 18.05
N VAL A 906 7.31 -28.15 17.46
CA VAL A 906 8.00 -27.08 16.72
C VAL A 906 7.57 -25.71 17.25
N ILE A 907 8.56 -24.84 17.47
CA ILE A 907 8.38 -23.43 17.83
C ILE A 907 8.78 -22.57 16.63
N GLY A 908 7.84 -21.78 16.12
CA GLY A 908 8.10 -20.74 15.14
C GLY A 908 8.23 -19.40 15.85
N VAL A 909 9.44 -18.84 15.87
CA VAL A 909 9.69 -17.47 16.32
C VAL A 909 9.54 -16.54 15.13
N ASP A 910 8.54 -15.69 15.18
CA ASP A 910 8.11 -14.76 14.14
C ASP A 910 8.20 -15.36 12.71
N PRO A 911 7.62 -16.55 12.46
CA PRO A 911 7.92 -17.33 11.26
C PRO A 911 7.26 -16.73 10.02
N VAL A 912 8.00 -16.72 8.92
CA VAL A 912 7.53 -16.18 7.63
C VAL A 912 6.72 -17.24 6.89
N ILE A 913 5.46 -17.36 7.29
CA ILE A 913 4.44 -18.25 6.73
C ILE A 913 3.18 -17.39 6.54
N ALA A 914 2.56 -17.39 5.36
CA ALA A 914 1.40 -16.54 5.07
C ALA A 914 0.63 -17.06 3.85
N PRO A 915 -0.70 -16.90 3.76
CA PRO A 915 -1.50 -17.33 2.60
C PRO A 915 -1.21 -16.54 1.32
N GLU A 916 -0.65 -15.34 1.47
CA GLU A 916 -0.29 -14.39 0.42
C GLU A 916 1.19 -13.99 0.55
N ALA A 917 1.63 -12.90 -0.08
CA ALA A 917 3.03 -12.46 -0.02
C ALA A 917 3.49 -12.27 1.44
N ALA A 918 4.61 -12.88 1.83
CA ALA A 918 5.13 -12.79 3.21
C ALA A 918 5.36 -11.37 3.73
N PHE A 919 5.58 -10.42 2.83
CA PHE A 919 5.85 -9.02 3.14
C PHE A 919 4.89 -8.11 2.34
N PRO A 920 4.41 -7.00 2.90
CA PRO A 920 3.63 -6.01 2.16
C PRO A 920 4.48 -5.31 1.09
N ALA A 921 3.89 -4.77 0.01
CA ALA A 921 4.60 -4.05 -1.08
C ALA A 921 5.60 -3.00 -0.58
N SER A 922 5.21 -2.30 0.48
CA SER A 922 5.96 -1.23 1.11
C SER A 922 7.25 -1.71 1.79
N ALA A 923 7.28 -2.97 2.23
CA ALA A 923 8.46 -3.63 2.76
C ALA A 923 9.07 -4.53 1.67
N ASN A 924 10.13 -4.05 1.01
CA ASN A 924 10.92 -4.85 0.08
C ASN A 924 12.28 -5.19 0.72
N PRO A 925 12.38 -6.30 1.49
CA PRO A 925 13.63 -6.72 2.11
C PRO A 925 14.78 -6.87 1.12
N ALA A 926 14.53 -7.38 -0.09
CA ALA A 926 15.55 -7.51 -1.13
C ALA A 926 16.14 -6.14 -1.52
N ALA A 927 15.30 -5.14 -1.78
CA ALA A 927 15.76 -3.79 -2.12
C ALA A 927 16.46 -3.11 -0.94
N MET A 928 16.00 -3.36 0.30
CA MET A 928 16.65 -2.85 1.51
C MET A 928 18.03 -3.49 1.69
N SER A 929 18.17 -4.81 1.52
CA SER A 929 19.46 -5.53 1.57
C SER A 929 20.41 -5.09 0.46
N ALA A 930 19.93 -4.91 -0.76
CA ALA A 930 20.76 -4.50 -1.91
C ALA A 930 21.42 -3.13 -1.72
N LYS A 931 20.77 -2.22 -0.98
CA LYS A 931 21.26 -0.87 -0.67
C LYS A 931 22.16 -0.80 0.56
N ARG A 932 22.28 -1.89 1.34
CA ARG A 932 23.11 -1.91 2.56
C ARG A 932 24.59 -1.89 2.19
N ARG A 933 25.35 -1.14 2.99
CA ARG A 933 26.81 -1.19 2.99
C ARG A 933 27.25 -2.60 3.38
N ASP A 934 28.16 -3.19 2.61
CA ASP A 934 28.66 -4.55 2.79
C ASP A 934 30.17 -4.63 2.97
N ILE A 935 30.88 -3.50 3.03
CA ILE A 935 32.33 -3.44 3.25
C ILE A 935 32.74 -2.20 4.05
N TRP A 936 33.73 -2.37 4.94
CA TRP A 936 34.27 -1.33 5.82
C TRP A 936 35.80 -1.38 5.85
N PRO A 937 36.51 -0.24 6.08
CA PRO A 937 37.97 -0.20 6.08
C PRO A 937 38.64 -0.99 7.19
N SER A 938 37.93 -1.21 8.31
CA SER A 938 38.42 -1.94 9.48
C SER A 938 37.25 -2.52 10.28
N ILE A 939 37.55 -3.41 11.23
CA ILE A 939 36.54 -3.95 12.16
C ILE A 939 36.04 -2.86 13.13
N GLU A 940 36.90 -1.90 13.47
CA GLU A 940 36.57 -0.74 14.29
C GLU A 940 35.56 0.17 13.58
N ASP A 941 35.77 0.44 12.28
CA ASP A 941 34.85 1.23 11.47
C ASP A 941 33.51 0.53 11.25
N ALA A 942 33.53 -0.79 11.05
CA ALA A 942 32.31 -1.60 11.01
C ALA A 942 31.57 -1.48 12.35
N THR A 943 32.26 -1.71 13.47
CA THR A 943 31.67 -1.62 14.82
C THR A 943 31.03 -0.25 15.07
N LYS A 944 31.73 0.83 14.75
CA LYS A 944 31.20 2.20 14.84
C LYS A 944 29.97 2.38 13.96
N PHE A 945 30.00 1.87 12.72
CA PHE A 945 28.86 1.92 11.81
C PHE A 945 27.65 1.20 12.41
N PHE A 946 27.78 -0.08 12.80
CA PHE A 946 26.65 -0.87 13.30
C PHE A 946 26.05 -0.24 14.57
N ARG A 947 26.87 0.13 15.56
CA ARG A 947 26.40 0.75 16.81
C ARG A 947 25.74 2.12 16.61
N SER A 948 26.07 2.83 15.53
CA SER A 948 25.47 4.15 15.23
C SER A 948 24.07 4.07 14.61
N ARG A 949 23.64 2.91 14.10
CA ARG A 949 22.37 2.82 13.36
C ARG A 949 21.21 2.46 14.30
N PRO A 950 20.08 3.20 14.23
CA PRO A 950 18.89 2.89 15.02
C PRO A 950 18.41 1.44 14.91
N PHE A 951 18.52 0.84 13.72
CA PHE A 951 18.15 -0.56 13.47
C PHE A 951 18.89 -1.59 14.35
N TYR A 952 20.16 -1.35 14.70
CA TYR A 952 20.93 -2.26 15.56
C TYR A 952 20.92 -1.81 17.03
N GLN A 953 20.49 -0.58 17.32
CA GLN A 953 20.42 -0.05 18.69
C GLN A 953 19.31 -0.69 19.51
N CYS A 954 18.27 -1.25 18.87
CA CYS A 954 17.23 -2.02 19.55
C CYS A 954 17.65 -3.47 19.87
N TRP A 955 18.78 -3.96 19.34
CA TRP A 955 19.25 -5.31 19.65
C TRP A 955 19.81 -5.38 21.06
N ASP A 956 19.72 -6.56 21.65
CA ASP A 956 20.45 -6.88 22.86
C ASP A 956 21.96 -6.66 22.62
N PRO A 957 22.67 -5.93 23.51
CA PRO A 957 24.07 -5.59 23.31
C PRO A 957 24.98 -6.81 23.09
N VAL A 958 24.70 -7.93 23.74
CA VAL A 958 25.49 -9.16 23.59
C VAL A 958 25.28 -9.76 22.20
N VAL A 959 24.04 -9.72 21.69
CA VAL A 959 23.73 -10.15 20.32
C VAL A 959 24.48 -9.28 19.30
N LEU A 960 24.52 -7.96 19.49
CA LEU A 960 25.27 -7.06 18.61
C LEU A 960 26.78 -7.32 18.67
N ASP A 961 27.33 -7.62 19.84
CA ASP A 961 28.74 -7.99 20.00
C ASP A 961 29.09 -9.29 19.25
N LEU A 962 28.18 -10.28 19.31
CA LEU A 962 28.30 -11.52 18.54
C LEU A 962 28.23 -11.26 17.04
N HIS A 963 27.41 -10.31 16.58
CA HIS A 963 27.38 -9.90 15.18
C HIS A 963 28.72 -9.30 14.74
N MET A 964 29.35 -8.48 15.57
CA MET A 964 30.67 -7.90 15.25
C MET A 964 31.76 -8.96 15.19
N LYS A 965 31.63 -10.01 16.02
CA LYS A 965 32.60 -11.10 16.10
C LYS A 965 32.49 -12.12 14.96
N TYR A 966 31.27 -12.50 14.57
CA TYR A 966 31.04 -13.62 13.64
C TYR A 966 30.35 -13.21 12.32
N GLY A 967 29.73 -12.04 12.27
CA GLY A 967 29.07 -11.52 11.07
C GLY A 967 30.02 -10.87 10.06
N LEU A 968 31.29 -10.67 10.43
CA LEU A 968 32.30 -9.99 9.61
C LEU A 968 33.50 -10.90 9.33
N ARG A 969 34.12 -10.71 8.16
CA ARG A 969 35.37 -11.39 7.74
C ARG A 969 36.28 -10.43 6.99
N LYS A 970 37.59 -10.68 7.05
CA LYS A 970 38.59 -9.90 6.30
C LYS A 970 38.55 -10.20 4.80
N VAL A 971 38.91 -9.21 3.98
CA VAL A 971 39.26 -9.40 2.57
C VAL A 971 40.66 -10.04 2.43
N PRO A 972 40.99 -10.77 1.35
CA PRO A 972 40.22 -10.97 0.12
C PRO A 972 39.09 -12.00 0.25
N THR A 973 38.00 -11.76 -0.47
CA THR A 973 36.87 -12.68 -0.63
C THR A 973 36.56 -12.90 -2.11
N ALA A 974 35.64 -13.81 -2.45
CA ALA A 974 35.23 -14.00 -3.85
C ALA A 974 34.71 -12.71 -4.52
N ILE A 975 34.02 -11.85 -3.75
CA ILE A 975 33.47 -10.56 -4.23
C ILE A 975 34.46 -9.39 -4.13
N TYR A 976 35.46 -9.48 -3.25
CA TYR A 976 36.52 -8.48 -3.09
C TYR A 976 37.89 -9.18 -3.19
N PRO A 977 38.32 -9.60 -4.39
CA PRO A 977 39.50 -10.45 -4.56
C PRO A 977 40.82 -9.69 -4.44
N ASP A 978 40.80 -8.37 -4.64
CA ASP A 978 41.98 -7.50 -4.62
C ASP A 978 41.86 -6.47 -3.49
N PRO A 979 42.51 -6.70 -2.33
CA PRO A 979 42.46 -5.79 -1.20
C PRO A 979 42.99 -4.39 -1.52
N SER A 980 43.86 -4.23 -2.52
CA SER A 980 44.43 -2.92 -2.88
C SER A 980 43.39 -1.95 -3.47
N LYS A 981 42.27 -2.48 -3.98
CA LYS A 981 41.17 -1.72 -4.57
C LYS A 981 40.06 -1.36 -3.58
N VAL A 982 40.24 -1.73 -2.31
CA VAL A 982 39.26 -1.49 -1.25
C VAL A 982 39.84 -0.49 -0.26
N GLU A 983 39.04 0.49 0.12
CA GLU A 983 39.37 1.41 1.21
C GLU A 983 39.71 0.62 2.49
N GLY A 984 40.87 0.88 3.11
CA GLY A 984 41.38 0.11 4.26
C GLY A 984 42.30 -1.07 3.89
N GLY A 985 42.44 -1.40 2.60
CA GLY A 985 43.40 -2.39 2.14
C GLY A 985 43.13 -3.80 2.71
N ALA A 986 44.20 -4.47 3.16
CA ALA A 986 44.13 -5.78 3.80
C ALA A 986 43.41 -5.78 5.17
N ASN A 987 43.17 -4.61 5.76
CA ASN A 987 42.43 -4.48 7.03
C ASN A 987 40.92 -4.40 6.83
N ALA A 988 40.47 -4.23 5.59
CA ALA A 988 39.05 -4.12 5.28
C ALA A 988 38.29 -5.40 5.64
N VAL A 989 37.05 -5.21 6.11
CA VAL A 989 36.14 -6.29 6.48
C VAL A 989 34.84 -6.20 5.70
N THR A 990 34.26 -7.35 5.40
CA THR A 990 32.98 -7.51 4.71
C THR A 990 32.12 -8.53 5.45
N LEU A 991 30.84 -8.65 5.08
CA LEU A 991 29.90 -9.58 5.70
C LEU A 991 30.26 -11.04 5.40
N THR A 992 30.02 -11.94 6.35
CA THR A 992 30.12 -13.40 6.13
C THR A 992 29.01 -13.91 5.20
N THR A 993 27.78 -13.41 5.38
CA THR A 993 26.70 -13.51 4.38
C THR A 993 26.81 -12.34 3.40
N THR A 994 27.14 -12.61 2.14
CA THR A 994 27.19 -11.53 1.15
C THR A 994 25.80 -10.92 0.93
N LYS A 995 25.74 -9.60 0.67
CA LYS A 995 24.46 -8.92 0.34
C LYS A 995 23.75 -9.57 -0.83
N HIS A 996 24.50 -10.11 -1.80
CA HIS A 996 23.94 -10.80 -2.97
C HIS A 996 23.18 -12.07 -2.55
N GLN A 997 23.78 -12.91 -1.71
CA GLN A 997 23.15 -14.15 -1.23
C GLN A 997 21.96 -13.88 -0.30
N GLU A 998 22.03 -12.83 0.53
CA GLU A 998 20.88 -12.36 1.31
C GLU A 998 19.72 -11.93 0.40
N VAL A 999 20.03 -11.14 -0.64
CA VAL A 999 19.06 -10.68 -1.66
C VAL A 999 18.46 -11.85 -2.43
N PHE A 1000 19.29 -12.80 -2.89
CA PHE A 1000 18.82 -14.00 -3.60
C PHE A 1000 17.92 -14.86 -2.72
N THR A 1001 18.03 -14.76 -1.39
CA THR A 1001 17.12 -15.44 -0.47
C THR A 1001 15.75 -14.75 -0.40
N PHE A 1002 15.66 -13.43 -0.63
CA PHE A 1002 14.40 -12.70 -0.75
C PHE A 1002 13.83 -12.66 -2.18
N TRP A 1003 14.64 -12.86 -3.20
CA TRP A 1003 14.29 -12.60 -4.60
C TRP A 1003 14.83 -13.67 -5.56
N ARG A 1004 13.99 -14.13 -6.49
CA ARG A 1004 14.35 -15.04 -7.60
C ARG A 1004 14.32 -14.29 -8.95
N THR A 1005 13.48 -14.71 -9.91
CA THR A 1005 13.33 -14.09 -11.25
C THR A 1005 12.44 -12.84 -11.26
N SER A 1006 11.43 -12.79 -10.40
CA SER A 1006 10.57 -11.63 -10.13
C SER A 1006 10.32 -11.52 -8.61
N GLN A 1007 10.02 -10.32 -8.09
CA GLN A 1007 9.71 -10.13 -6.66
C GLN A 1007 8.47 -10.93 -6.22
N GLN A 1008 7.61 -11.33 -7.17
CA GLN A 1008 6.40 -12.11 -6.96
C GLN A 1008 6.62 -13.64 -7.07
N ASP A 1009 7.82 -14.10 -7.42
CA ASP A 1009 8.10 -15.53 -7.67
C ASP A 1009 8.46 -16.33 -6.42
N ARG A 1010 8.64 -15.68 -5.26
CA ARG A 1010 8.89 -16.36 -3.98
C ARG A 1010 7.61 -16.92 -3.40
N LYS A 1011 7.37 -18.21 -3.62
CA LYS A 1011 6.18 -18.94 -3.18
C LYS A 1011 6.36 -19.65 -1.84
N ASP A 1012 7.58 -19.75 -1.32
CA ASP A 1012 7.94 -20.55 -0.13
C ASP A 1012 7.01 -20.25 1.08
N PRO A 1013 6.71 -18.98 1.45
CA PRO A 1013 5.81 -18.69 2.58
C PRO A 1013 4.37 -19.19 2.37
N LYS A 1014 3.87 -19.07 1.13
CA LYS A 1014 2.53 -19.52 0.72
C LYS A 1014 2.44 -21.03 0.64
N GLU A 1015 3.48 -21.66 0.10
CA GLU A 1015 3.60 -23.12 0.05
C GLU A 1015 3.62 -23.71 1.44
N MET A 1016 4.35 -23.11 2.39
CA MET A 1016 4.30 -23.58 3.78
C MET A 1016 2.92 -23.34 4.42
N PHE A 1017 2.28 -22.20 4.15
CA PHE A 1017 0.95 -21.92 4.70
C PHE A 1017 -0.08 -22.98 4.26
N ALA A 1018 -0.04 -23.37 2.98
CA ALA A 1018 -0.91 -24.39 2.40
C ALA A 1018 -0.73 -25.80 2.98
N LEU A 1019 0.29 -26.01 3.83
CA LEU A 1019 0.60 -27.30 4.46
C LEU A 1019 0.43 -27.27 5.98
N LEU A 1020 0.01 -26.13 6.55
CA LEU A 1020 -0.18 -26.00 7.99
C LEU A 1020 -1.26 -26.96 8.52
N ASP A 1021 -2.31 -27.20 7.75
CA ASP A 1021 -3.40 -28.13 8.07
C ASP A 1021 -2.95 -29.60 8.20
N GLN A 1022 -1.81 -29.92 7.59
CA GLN A 1022 -1.22 -31.26 7.57
C GLN A 1022 -0.21 -31.47 8.71
N MET A 1023 0.08 -30.46 9.52
CA MET A 1023 1.01 -30.57 10.63
C MET A 1023 0.52 -31.58 11.67
N LYS A 1024 1.40 -32.50 12.07
CA LYS A 1024 1.08 -33.56 13.05
C LYS A 1024 1.67 -33.32 14.44
N VAL A 1025 2.60 -32.39 14.54
CA VAL A 1025 3.32 -32.08 15.77
C VAL A 1025 2.67 -30.86 16.46
N PRO A 1026 2.71 -30.77 17.80
CA PRO A 1026 2.37 -29.56 18.54
C PRO A 1026 3.15 -28.34 18.05
N VAL A 1027 2.47 -27.21 17.88
CA VAL A 1027 3.06 -25.96 17.37
C VAL A 1027 2.93 -24.80 18.37
N CYS A 1028 4.00 -24.05 18.56
CA CYS A 1028 3.99 -22.77 19.26
C CYS A 1028 4.49 -21.64 18.35
N TYR A 1029 3.74 -20.55 18.30
CA TYR A 1029 4.15 -19.32 17.64
C TYR A 1029 4.58 -18.28 18.69
N ILE A 1030 5.79 -17.74 18.58
CA ILE A 1030 6.27 -16.61 19.40
C ILE A 1030 6.44 -15.42 18.47
N GLN A 1031 5.63 -14.38 18.62
CA GLN A 1031 5.49 -13.29 17.66
C GLN A 1031 5.82 -11.93 18.29
N GLY A 1032 6.44 -11.02 17.54
CA GLY A 1032 6.59 -9.63 17.95
C GLY A 1032 5.30 -8.84 17.72
N GLU A 1033 4.90 -8.03 18.71
CA GLU A 1033 3.68 -7.19 18.64
C GLU A 1033 3.71 -6.22 17.44
N THR A 1034 4.87 -5.68 17.12
CA THR A 1034 5.06 -4.69 16.04
C THR A 1034 5.69 -5.30 14.78
N SER A 1035 5.72 -6.64 14.69
CA SER A 1035 6.35 -7.32 13.56
C SER A 1035 5.66 -7.01 12.23
N VAL A 1036 6.47 -6.63 11.24
CA VAL A 1036 6.04 -6.39 9.85
C VAL A 1036 5.57 -7.65 9.12
N ILE A 1037 5.85 -8.85 9.65
CA ILE A 1037 5.39 -10.14 9.11
C ILE A 1037 3.94 -10.43 9.51
N ASN A 1038 3.46 -9.80 10.59
CA ASN A 1038 2.13 -9.99 11.13
C ASN A 1038 1.14 -8.96 10.58
N TRP A 1039 1.17 -8.78 9.26
CA TRP A 1039 0.26 -7.87 8.55
C TRP A 1039 -1.09 -8.56 8.26
N GLY A 1040 -2.17 -7.78 8.27
CA GLY A 1040 -3.53 -8.31 8.09
C GLY A 1040 -3.92 -9.31 9.19
N ASN A 1041 -4.63 -10.37 8.83
CA ASN A 1041 -5.07 -11.45 9.72
C ASN A 1041 -4.13 -12.67 9.74
N ASN A 1042 -2.85 -12.50 9.36
CA ASN A 1042 -1.92 -13.63 9.17
C ASN A 1042 -1.79 -14.51 10.43
N ASN A 1043 -1.76 -13.91 11.63
CA ASN A 1043 -1.65 -14.64 12.89
C ASN A 1043 -2.91 -15.45 13.22
N GLU A 1044 -4.08 -14.87 13.02
CA GLU A 1044 -5.36 -15.56 13.21
C GLU A 1044 -5.47 -16.76 12.26
N LEU A 1045 -5.12 -16.56 10.99
CA LEU A 1045 -5.14 -17.61 9.98
C LEU A 1045 -4.15 -18.74 10.29
N LYS A 1046 -2.92 -18.43 10.74
CA LYS A 1046 -1.98 -19.46 11.22
C LYS A 1046 -2.60 -20.29 12.34
N MET A 1047 -3.22 -19.63 13.31
CA MET A 1047 -3.80 -20.28 14.49
C MET A 1047 -5.06 -21.11 14.16
N GLU A 1048 -5.82 -20.68 13.15
CA GLU A 1048 -7.01 -21.35 12.65
C GLU A 1048 -6.65 -22.60 11.85
N VAL A 1049 -5.70 -22.49 10.92
CA VAL A 1049 -5.32 -23.58 10.02
C VAL A 1049 -4.44 -24.63 10.69
N THR A 1050 -3.60 -24.23 11.66
CA THR A 1050 -2.68 -25.17 12.33
C THR A 1050 -3.45 -26.11 13.29
N PRO A 1051 -3.36 -27.45 13.12
CA PRO A 1051 -4.02 -28.40 13.99
C PRO A 1051 -3.63 -28.24 15.46
N LYS A 1052 -4.60 -28.48 16.36
CA LYS A 1052 -4.34 -28.46 17.80
C LYS A 1052 -3.57 -29.71 18.24
N PRO A 1053 -2.67 -29.61 19.24
CA PRO A 1053 -2.40 -28.43 20.07
C PRO A 1053 -1.53 -27.37 19.34
N CYS A 1054 -2.03 -26.12 19.35
CA CYS A 1054 -1.38 -24.97 18.75
C CYS A 1054 -1.62 -23.71 19.59
N GLU A 1055 -0.55 -22.99 19.90
CA GLU A 1055 -0.52 -21.83 20.80
C GLU A 1055 0.24 -20.65 20.17
N MET A 1056 -0.09 -19.43 20.57
CA MET A 1056 0.58 -18.21 20.11
C MET A 1056 0.81 -17.27 21.28
N HIS A 1057 2.02 -16.73 21.37
CA HIS A 1057 2.46 -15.76 22.36
C HIS A 1057 2.96 -14.50 21.65
N ILE A 1058 2.48 -13.34 22.10
CA ILE A 1058 2.89 -12.04 21.56
C ILE A 1058 3.83 -11.36 22.56
N ILE A 1059 5.01 -10.95 22.09
CA ILE A 1059 6.00 -10.18 22.87
C ILE A 1059 5.79 -8.70 22.57
N LYS A 1060 5.49 -7.93 23.61
CA LYS A 1060 5.21 -6.49 23.53
C LYS A 1060 6.45 -5.68 23.18
N ASP A 1061 6.23 -4.54 22.53
CA ASP A 1061 7.29 -3.58 22.17
C ASP A 1061 8.46 -4.24 21.40
N CYS A 1062 8.16 -5.25 20.58
CA CYS A 1062 9.15 -6.03 19.85
C CYS A 1062 8.75 -6.16 18.38
N GLY A 1063 9.74 -5.97 17.49
CA GLY A 1063 9.58 -6.10 16.04
C GLY A 1063 9.75 -7.54 15.56
N HIS A 1064 10.12 -7.69 14.28
CA HIS A 1064 10.37 -9.00 13.67
C HIS A 1064 11.55 -9.74 14.31
N LEU A 1065 12.54 -9.03 14.84
CA LEU A 1065 13.83 -9.60 15.26
C LEU A 1065 13.80 -10.09 16.71
N VAL A 1066 12.79 -10.90 17.04
CA VAL A 1066 12.47 -11.31 18.41
C VAL A 1066 13.68 -11.88 19.17
N PRO A 1067 14.47 -12.84 18.63
CA PRO A 1067 15.64 -13.37 19.34
C PRO A 1067 16.81 -12.38 19.46
N GLN A 1068 16.81 -11.30 18.66
CA GLN A 1068 17.86 -10.27 18.69
C GLN A 1068 17.48 -9.13 19.62
N GLU A 1069 16.21 -8.72 19.67
CA GLU A 1069 15.71 -7.61 20.49
C GLU A 1069 15.38 -8.06 21.92
N LYS A 1070 14.68 -9.19 22.06
CA LYS A 1070 14.13 -9.69 23.33
C LYS A 1070 14.50 -11.17 23.58
N PRO A 1071 15.79 -11.55 23.54
CA PRO A 1071 16.22 -12.96 23.65
C PRO A 1071 15.72 -13.65 24.91
N LYS A 1072 15.70 -12.95 26.06
CA LYS A 1072 15.26 -13.51 27.34
C LYS A 1072 13.77 -13.85 27.36
N GLU A 1073 12.91 -12.89 27.00
CA GLU A 1073 11.45 -13.06 27.05
C GLU A 1073 11.02 -14.18 26.10
N ALA A 1074 11.59 -14.24 24.90
CA ALA A 1074 11.34 -15.31 23.95
C ALA A 1074 11.82 -16.68 24.45
N ALA A 1075 12.97 -16.73 25.13
CA ALA A 1075 13.54 -17.97 25.67
C ALA A 1075 12.70 -18.55 26.82
N GLU A 1076 12.15 -17.70 27.70
CA GLU A 1076 11.28 -18.11 28.80
C GLU A 1076 9.97 -18.73 28.28
N ILE A 1077 9.35 -18.12 27.26
CA ILE A 1077 8.16 -18.68 26.58
C ILE A 1077 8.49 -20.03 25.93
N ALA A 1078 9.61 -20.10 25.20
CA ALA A 1078 10.03 -21.33 24.53
C ALA A 1078 10.31 -22.44 25.55
N SER A 1079 11.04 -22.15 26.63
CA SER A 1079 11.35 -23.07 27.72
C SER A 1079 10.08 -23.66 28.34
N GLU A 1080 9.09 -22.82 28.65
CA GLU A 1080 7.81 -23.27 29.20
C GLU A 1080 7.08 -24.25 28.28
N TYR A 1081 6.98 -23.89 27.01
CA TYR A 1081 6.30 -24.70 26.01
C TYR A 1081 7.02 -26.04 25.80
N LEU A 1082 8.35 -26.02 25.63
CA LEU A 1082 9.17 -27.22 25.48
C LEU A 1082 9.00 -28.16 26.68
N TYR A 1083 9.06 -27.62 27.90
CA TYR A 1083 8.96 -28.41 29.13
C TYR A 1083 7.66 -29.21 29.17
N ARG A 1084 6.55 -28.53 28.85
CA ARG A 1084 5.23 -29.16 28.80
C ARG A 1084 5.12 -30.20 27.71
N GLN A 1085 5.56 -29.91 26.49
CA GLN A 1085 5.45 -30.86 25.37
C GLN A 1085 6.36 -32.08 25.53
N VAL A 1086 7.57 -31.93 26.06
CA VAL A 1086 8.47 -33.05 26.34
C VAL A 1086 7.91 -33.96 27.42
N LYS A 1087 7.29 -33.41 28.47
CA LYS A 1087 6.58 -34.21 29.48
C LYS A 1087 5.41 -35.00 28.88
N ILE A 1088 4.60 -34.37 28.03
CA ILE A 1088 3.48 -35.03 27.34
C ILE A 1088 4.00 -36.17 26.46
N TRP A 1089 5.06 -35.94 25.69
CA TRP A 1089 5.70 -36.95 24.86
C TRP A 1089 6.26 -38.11 25.68
N GLY A 1090 6.97 -37.82 26.77
CA GLY A 1090 7.53 -38.84 27.66
C GLY A 1090 6.45 -39.75 28.22
N LYS A 1091 5.32 -39.18 28.66
CA LYS A 1091 4.16 -39.96 29.13
C LYS A 1091 3.62 -40.88 28.03
N LYS A 1092 3.43 -40.37 26.80
CA LYS A 1092 2.96 -41.17 25.66
C LYS A 1092 3.92 -42.30 25.30
N VAL A 1093 5.22 -42.07 25.41
CA VAL A 1093 6.24 -43.10 25.16
C VAL A 1093 6.15 -44.22 26.20
N GLU A 1094 6.00 -43.90 27.48
CA GLU A 1094 5.81 -44.92 28.52
C GLU A 1094 4.47 -45.66 28.33
N GLU A 1095 3.36 -44.95 28.07
CA GLU A 1095 2.07 -45.57 27.75
C GLU A 1095 2.18 -46.54 26.55
N TYR A 1096 2.94 -46.18 25.51
CA TYR A 1096 3.16 -47.04 24.35
C TYR A 1096 4.03 -48.27 24.68
N LYS A 1097 5.05 -48.12 25.53
CA LYS A 1097 5.87 -49.23 26.02
C LYS A 1097 5.03 -50.19 26.88
N ASP A 1098 4.17 -49.67 27.73
CA ASP A 1098 3.30 -50.45 28.61
C ASP A 1098 2.18 -51.17 27.83
N ALA A 1099 1.69 -50.56 26.75
CA ALA A 1099 0.73 -51.18 25.84
C ALA A 1099 1.35 -52.26 24.95
N TRP A 1100 2.69 -52.30 24.83
CA TRP A 1100 3.38 -53.39 24.17
C TRP A 1100 3.30 -54.65 25.05
N PRO A 1101 2.80 -55.80 24.55
CA PRO A 1101 2.60 -56.97 25.39
C PRO A 1101 3.92 -57.40 26.06
N SER A 1102 3.94 -57.44 27.39
CA SER A 1102 5.07 -57.97 28.18
C SER A 1102 5.38 -59.44 27.87
N THR A 1103 4.48 -60.13 27.16
CA THR A 1103 4.61 -61.50 26.67
C THR A 1103 5.31 -61.62 25.31
N MET A 1104 5.51 -60.53 24.56
CA MET A 1104 6.40 -60.54 23.38
C MET A 1104 7.86 -60.48 23.83
N THR A 1105 8.34 -61.57 24.42
CA THR A 1105 9.79 -61.80 24.52
C THR A 1105 10.28 -62.17 23.13
N ILE A 1106 11.13 -61.32 22.54
CA ILE A 1106 11.93 -61.74 21.40
C ILE A 1106 12.79 -62.89 21.93
N SER A 1107 12.50 -64.12 21.49
CA SER A 1107 13.24 -65.30 21.92
C SER A 1107 14.73 -65.04 21.76
N PRO A 1108 15.60 -65.41 22.72
CA PRO A 1108 17.05 -65.33 22.54
C PRO A 1108 17.51 -66.03 21.25
N ARG A 1109 16.78 -67.06 20.79
CA ARG A 1109 16.98 -67.76 19.51
C ARG A 1109 16.82 -66.87 18.27
N TYR A 1110 16.18 -65.71 18.40
CA TYR A 1110 16.11 -64.72 17.33
C TYR A 1110 17.49 -64.11 17.03
N PHE A 1111 18.33 -63.99 18.07
CA PHE A 1111 19.69 -63.47 17.97
C PHE A 1111 20.75 -64.58 17.86
N GLU A 1112 20.36 -65.85 18.01
CA GLU A 1112 21.24 -66.97 17.70
C GLU A 1112 21.55 -67.00 16.18
N PRO A 1113 22.83 -67.06 15.78
CA PRO A 1113 23.20 -67.11 14.39
C PRO A 1113 22.67 -68.41 13.76
N ARG A 1114 21.68 -68.29 12.85
CA ARG A 1114 21.22 -69.42 12.04
C ARG A 1114 22.32 -69.79 11.05
N ALA A 1115 23.16 -70.75 11.42
CA ALA A 1115 24.01 -71.43 10.44
C ALA A 1115 23.08 -72.07 9.40
N ARG A 1116 23.16 -71.63 8.14
CA ARG A 1116 22.64 -72.41 7.03
C ARG A 1116 23.47 -73.68 6.97
N GLU A 1117 22.95 -74.79 7.49
CA GLU A 1117 23.41 -76.10 7.03
C GLU A 1117 23.07 -76.17 5.53
N SER A 1118 24.11 -76.07 4.72
CA SER A 1118 24.04 -76.37 3.29
C SER A 1118 23.79 -77.86 3.11
N LYS A 1119 22.53 -78.28 2.96
CA LYS A 1119 22.19 -79.48 2.20
C LYS A 1119 20.89 -79.25 1.42
N ILE A 1120 21.02 -79.56 0.12
CA ILE A 1120 20.07 -79.52 -0.99
C ILE A 1120 20.01 -78.17 -1.71
#